data_AF-A0A949W7B3-F1
#
_entry.id   AF-A0A949W7B3-F1
#
_cell.length_a   1.000
_cell.length_b   1.000
_cell.length_c   1.000
_cell.angle_alpha   90.00
_cell.angle_beta   90.00
_cell.angle_gamma   90.00
#
_symmetry.space_group_name_H-M   'P 1'
#
loop_
_entity.id
_entity.type
_entity.pdbx_description
1 polymer ?
#
loop_
_entity_poly.entity_id
_entity_poly.type
_entity_poly.pdbx_seq_one_letter_code
_entity_poly.pdbx_strand_id
1 'polypeptide(L)'
;MINYERCLSLPLFFVISMVFIPCVPGENSNQIFSMDGANWAGDACTAGGIDIGLIGDGSCIVVSGNNDMNYPAAIDYHFTIDDRFSQAKQIEFQIGYRANAMQSHSGQVFLNGTLLAAIDAYGDHEELKICRVIVDAASVNLSSGTHTFRFSAGKTDNQWNYFQVDAVRIAVQNSSSLTGGISIPYELFPLSDGNWIGDGGTWGGLDRGADMDSDRAAIVVQQSGRTYPSSYEIDLFLKSDYSRFNVQFSVAFRRNQRMASRGLIFWDGKPILSCSPHIDSSSINYVDSILDFESILLQESEHDFSSGRHRLSVKVEPSAHSDGMFQVDSILIEGIPRKEPGLRFYLDESSFEVDGVVDGIHQQALNHFIQAVRGLGLSTFNVLNTHVPGSARIIIACGEQAYSLLPSHHGDQMQAGLLKKTDSLQRQSYCLSFAASGNETELIAASSAPLGCVYSISDLQLRLKKDGERVYLDFPEWRSESSSKFILEIPSVEDRGEYLNIGYNFKDITPHEWNTERWHQYIDMLVLARLNRLYFYIWNDIYTMYPGSEFSRNSLNLQIHENIREAIDYAHSLGLDVTYMICPTYFPADIWQKHPEMHAEIEYVAHGFPAVCPNAPGAWDMMKDIYRSEMQWFSKSDALQIWFYDPGGCWCEKNGCRHNQAAILARQFNEFSQMFKELNPAARFEFNIWPIWLWEHNMKIDYRKDLSLNIKSYFSDQYNSISAVGAPDNDTTLPLLEKELGYRTSAFIFGTNPENGYIFLMPNLSLISEVSHMAVEKGIDSAFGHRLEAWTRYPSTFFMGQLLWSPEATHEHVVNRFASWVTADPESAIKLSEAILLLDKFTYEGADQQIGLRMSDLAFEAFDRLDTPQAQLFEYIPSMLKALSVIGSSVGVDDNSCLTAAVEMFRDALRSSATLSPFEANSKYLFEKYRGFLIKGSRKSPF
;
A
#
# COMPACT_ATOMS: atom_id res chain seq x y z
N MET A 1 -44.66 -13.37 39.25
CA MET A 1 -44.29 -12.15 38.49
C MET A 1 -42.96 -12.46 37.83
N ILE A 2 -42.95 -13.27 36.77
CA ILE A 2 -43.37 -13.06 35.36
C ILE A 2 -42.13 -12.70 34.52
N ASN A 3 -41.75 -13.73 33.73
CA ASN A 3 -41.14 -13.75 32.40
C ASN A 3 -39.74 -13.15 32.18
N TYR A 4 -38.77 -14.00 31.85
CA TYR A 4 -38.50 -14.33 30.45
C TYR A 4 -37.91 -15.75 30.31
N GLU A 5 -38.61 -16.59 29.54
CA GLU A 5 -38.19 -17.92 29.06
C GLU A 5 -37.46 -17.79 27.70
N ARG A 6 -36.75 -18.87 27.32
CA ARG A 6 -36.25 -19.28 25.98
C ARG A 6 -34.92 -18.61 25.57
N CYS A 7 -33.83 -19.33 25.24
CA CYS A 7 -33.69 -20.63 24.58
C CYS A 7 -32.65 -21.56 25.25
N LEU A 8 -32.99 -22.85 25.23
CA LEU A 8 -32.15 -24.01 25.51
C LEU A 8 -31.42 -24.46 24.24
N SER A 9 -30.09 -24.62 24.32
CA SER A 9 -29.32 -25.71 23.68
C SER A 9 -27.85 -25.61 24.09
N LEU A 10 -27.48 -26.19 25.24
CA LEU A 10 -26.09 -26.48 25.61
C LEU A 10 -25.94 -28.01 25.72
N PRO A 11 -24.90 -28.63 25.13
CA PRO A 11 -24.64 -30.07 25.30
C PRO A 11 -24.19 -30.40 26.74
N LEU A 12 -24.55 -31.60 27.21
CA LEU A 12 -24.14 -32.18 28.50
C LEU A 12 -22.60 -32.33 28.62
N PHE A 13 -22.06 -32.09 29.81
CA PHE A 13 -20.63 -32.26 30.17
C PHE A 13 -20.34 -33.67 30.75
N PHE A 14 -19.15 -34.23 30.47
CA PHE A 14 -18.69 -35.57 30.92
C PHE A 14 -17.40 -35.49 31.78
N VAL A 15 -17.17 -36.43 32.72
CA VAL A 15 -16.01 -36.45 33.65
C VAL A 15 -15.38 -37.85 33.74
N ILE A 16 -14.04 -37.95 33.65
CA ILE A 16 -13.21 -39.15 33.93
C ILE A 16 -12.41 -38.89 35.24
N SER A 17 -12.13 -39.92 36.07
CA SER A 17 -11.35 -39.80 37.32
C SER A 17 -10.20 -40.83 37.39
N MET A 18 -9.03 -40.46 37.94
CA MET A 18 -7.88 -41.36 38.17
C MET A 18 -7.18 -41.12 39.53
N VAL A 19 -6.49 -42.15 40.05
CA VAL A 19 -5.78 -42.21 41.35
C VAL A 19 -4.36 -42.77 41.17
N PHE A 20 -3.35 -42.19 41.85
CA PHE A 20 -1.94 -42.64 41.82
C PHE A 20 -1.53 -43.41 43.10
N ILE A 21 -0.72 -44.46 42.94
CA ILE A 21 0.04 -45.11 44.03
C ILE A 21 1.52 -45.18 43.62
N PRO A 22 2.42 -44.37 44.20
CA PRO A 22 3.86 -44.43 43.90
C PRO A 22 4.54 -45.59 44.63
N CYS A 23 5.35 -46.37 43.92
CA CYS A 23 6.31 -47.29 44.53
C CYS A 23 7.71 -46.62 44.56
N VAL A 24 8.06 -46.07 45.75
CA VAL A 24 9.41 -45.70 46.23
C VAL A 24 10.04 -44.40 45.65
N PRO A 25 10.73 -43.55 46.46
CA PRO A 25 10.68 -42.09 46.32
C PRO A 25 11.90 -41.42 45.66
N GLY A 26 11.61 -40.42 44.84
CA GLY A 26 12.51 -39.37 44.37
C GLY A 26 11.67 -38.39 43.55
N GLU A 27 11.55 -37.15 44.01
CA GLU A 27 10.58 -36.17 43.52
C GLU A 27 10.71 -35.89 42.02
N ASN A 28 9.66 -36.18 41.25
CA ASN A 28 9.36 -35.57 39.94
C ASN A 28 7.84 -35.50 39.77
N SER A 29 7.33 -34.33 39.38
CA SER A 29 5.90 -34.05 39.24
C SER A 29 5.35 -34.65 37.95
N ASN A 30 4.58 -35.73 38.04
CA ASN A 30 3.78 -36.21 36.92
C ASN A 30 2.49 -35.37 36.82
N GLN A 31 2.21 -34.78 35.65
CA GLN A 31 0.94 -34.10 35.37
C GLN A 31 0.21 -34.84 34.24
N ILE A 32 -1.07 -35.14 34.44
CA ILE A 32 -1.94 -35.76 33.42
C ILE A 32 -3.15 -34.86 33.24
N PHE A 33 -3.47 -34.56 31.98
CA PHE A 33 -4.65 -33.76 31.59
C PHE A 33 -5.63 -34.64 30.80
N SER A 34 -6.92 -34.55 31.14
CA SER A 34 -8.02 -34.92 30.25
C SER A 34 -8.63 -33.61 29.78
N MET A 35 -8.67 -33.36 28.47
CA MET A 35 -9.14 -32.08 27.94
C MET A 35 -10.19 -32.29 26.84
N ASP A 36 -11.34 -31.64 27.02
CA ASP A 36 -12.21 -31.19 25.95
C ASP A 36 -12.04 -29.66 25.87
N GLY A 37 -11.44 -29.16 24.78
CA GLY A 37 -11.53 -27.76 24.37
C GLY A 37 -10.90 -26.69 25.29
N ALA A 38 -9.66 -26.84 25.76
CA ALA A 38 -8.91 -25.72 26.35
C ALA A 38 -7.40 -25.75 26.05
N ASN A 39 -6.84 -24.53 25.98
CA ASN A 39 -5.51 -24.12 25.50
C ASN A 39 -4.41 -24.28 26.58
N TRP A 40 -3.22 -24.75 26.23
CA TRP A 40 -2.03 -24.76 27.08
C TRP A 40 -0.90 -23.97 26.39
N ALA A 41 -0.72 -22.71 26.78
CA ALA A 41 0.49 -21.94 26.52
C ALA A 41 1.06 -21.46 27.86
N GLY A 42 2.31 -21.83 28.16
CA GLY A 42 3.14 -21.16 29.16
C GLY A 42 3.81 -22.05 30.21
N ASP A 43 5.11 -22.23 30.04
CA ASP A 43 6.15 -22.43 31.06
C ASP A 43 6.23 -23.75 31.86
N ALA A 44 6.90 -24.73 31.25
CA ALA A 44 7.85 -25.60 31.95
C ALA A 44 8.95 -26.14 31.00
N CYS A 45 10.11 -25.47 31.00
CA CYS A 45 11.45 -25.97 30.61
C CYS A 45 11.58 -26.92 29.39
N THR A 46 11.52 -26.38 28.16
CA THR A 46 12.46 -26.56 27.01
C THR A 46 11.78 -26.20 25.69
N ALA A 47 12.54 -25.70 24.71
CA ALA A 47 12.04 -25.41 23.36
C ALA A 47 11.60 -26.70 22.65
N GLY A 48 10.46 -26.65 21.95
CA GLY A 48 9.93 -27.74 21.11
C GLY A 48 8.78 -28.58 21.69
N GLY A 49 7.84 -27.99 22.44
CA GLY A 49 6.61 -28.67 22.86
C GLY A 49 5.59 -28.84 21.71
N ILE A 50 4.80 -29.93 21.73
CA ILE A 50 3.73 -30.24 20.76
C ILE A 50 2.41 -29.56 21.23
N ASP A 51 1.83 -28.69 20.41
CA ASP A 51 0.51 -28.06 20.63
C ASP A 51 -0.65 -28.93 20.11
N ILE A 52 -1.68 -29.19 20.94
CA ILE A 52 -2.95 -29.82 20.48
C ILE A 52 -4.15 -29.16 21.19
N GLY A 53 -5.12 -28.68 20.40
CA GLY A 53 -6.47 -28.39 20.89
C GLY A 53 -7.32 -27.49 19.99
N LEU A 54 -8.15 -28.05 19.12
CA LEU A 54 -9.34 -27.38 18.55
C LEU A 54 -10.51 -28.37 18.37
N ILE A 55 -11.71 -27.81 18.36
CA ILE A 55 -13.01 -28.49 18.41
C ILE A 55 -13.20 -29.41 17.19
N GLY A 56 -13.30 -30.71 17.43
CA GLY A 56 -13.49 -31.74 16.39
C GLY A 56 -12.66 -33.01 16.63
N ASP A 57 -11.60 -32.91 17.45
CA ASP A 57 -10.78 -34.04 17.85
C ASP A 57 -11.49 -34.84 18.95
N GLY A 58 -11.78 -36.11 18.67
CA GLY A 58 -12.29 -37.05 19.67
C GLY A 58 -11.28 -37.26 20.81
N SER A 59 -11.82 -37.56 22.00
CA SER A 59 -11.14 -37.80 23.29
C SER A 59 -9.63 -38.11 23.19
N CYS A 60 -8.78 -37.16 23.58
CA CYS A 60 -7.33 -37.37 23.69
C CYS A 60 -6.91 -37.51 25.17
N ILE A 61 -5.87 -38.31 25.42
CA ILE A 61 -5.19 -38.40 26.72
C ILE A 61 -3.73 -38.01 26.47
N VAL A 62 -3.22 -37.05 27.24
CA VAL A 62 -1.80 -36.64 27.21
C VAL A 62 -1.17 -36.99 28.55
N VAL A 63 -0.08 -37.77 28.50
CA VAL A 63 0.74 -38.11 29.66
C VAL A 63 2.12 -37.49 29.45
N SER A 64 2.52 -36.55 30.31
CA SER A 64 3.86 -35.97 30.33
C SER A 64 4.54 -36.29 31.66
N GLY A 65 5.77 -36.77 31.61
CA GLY A 65 6.54 -37.12 32.80
C GLY A 65 8.03 -36.95 32.54
N ASN A 66 8.65 -36.01 33.24
CA ASN A 66 10.10 -35.83 33.21
C ASN A 66 10.72 -36.79 34.23
N ASN A 67 10.93 -38.05 33.83
CA ASN A 67 11.35 -39.11 34.75
C ASN A 67 12.73 -39.66 34.36
N ASP A 68 13.75 -39.33 35.17
CA ASP A 68 15.06 -39.96 35.10
C ASP A 68 14.99 -41.41 35.63
N MET A 69 15.17 -42.39 34.73
CA MET A 69 15.12 -43.81 35.06
C MET A 69 16.49 -44.37 35.46
N ASN A 70 16.65 -44.88 36.69
CA ASN A 70 17.85 -45.64 37.13
C ASN A 70 17.62 -47.16 37.08
N TYR A 71 18.58 -47.92 36.55
CA TYR A 71 18.43 -49.32 36.11
C TYR A 71 18.12 -50.36 37.22
N PRO A 72 17.34 -51.45 36.93
CA PRO A 72 16.53 -51.69 35.75
C PRO A 72 15.16 -51.01 35.91
N ALA A 73 15.01 -49.82 35.36
CA ALA A 73 13.78 -49.07 35.47
C ALA A 73 12.92 -49.25 34.22
N ALA A 74 11.71 -49.75 34.47
CA ALA A 74 10.56 -49.54 33.60
C ALA A 74 9.60 -48.62 34.36
N ILE A 75 8.93 -47.72 33.65
CA ILE A 75 7.88 -46.88 34.23
C ILE A 75 6.53 -47.35 33.70
N ASP A 76 5.61 -47.56 34.63
CA ASP A 76 4.22 -47.90 34.38
C ASP A 76 3.34 -46.67 34.57
N TYR A 77 2.61 -46.29 33.53
CA TYR A 77 1.53 -45.30 33.58
C TYR A 77 0.20 -46.02 33.53
N HIS A 78 -0.64 -45.81 34.53
CA HIS A 78 -1.99 -46.37 34.56
C HIS A 78 -3.00 -45.33 34.09
N PHE A 79 -3.88 -45.72 33.18
CA PHE A 79 -4.93 -44.85 32.65
C PHE A 79 -6.23 -45.63 32.46
N THR A 80 -7.36 -45.02 32.78
CA THR A 80 -8.69 -45.62 32.63
C THR A 80 -9.37 -45.10 31.37
N ILE A 81 -9.88 -46.00 30.54
CA ILE A 81 -10.60 -45.67 29.31
C ILE A 81 -12.08 -46.04 29.46
N ASP A 82 -12.99 -45.25 28.88
CA ASP A 82 -14.43 -45.53 28.84
C ASP A 82 -14.82 -46.50 27.69
N ASP A 83 -16.09 -46.93 27.68
CA ASP A 83 -16.62 -47.91 26.73
C ASP A 83 -16.50 -47.48 25.25
N ARG A 84 -16.26 -46.21 24.92
CA ARG A 84 -16.27 -45.72 23.53
C ARG A 84 -15.01 -46.11 22.76
N PHE A 85 -13.86 -46.27 23.44
CA PHE A 85 -12.65 -46.81 22.80
C PHE A 85 -12.76 -48.31 22.52
N SER A 86 -13.57 -49.03 23.30
CA SER A 86 -13.79 -50.47 23.07
C SER A 86 -14.57 -50.76 21.78
N GLN A 87 -15.21 -49.74 21.18
CA GLN A 87 -15.93 -49.84 19.91
C GLN A 87 -15.11 -49.37 18.70
N ALA A 88 -13.91 -48.80 18.93
CA ALA A 88 -13.00 -48.42 17.86
C ALA A 88 -12.54 -49.66 17.09
N LYS A 89 -12.50 -49.59 15.75
CA LYS A 89 -11.82 -50.64 14.98
C LYS A 89 -10.31 -50.53 15.10
N GLN A 90 -9.79 -49.31 15.00
CA GLN A 90 -8.38 -48.99 15.07
C GLN A 90 -8.13 -47.85 16.05
N ILE A 91 -7.05 -47.98 16.79
CA ILE A 91 -6.56 -47.00 17.75
C ILE A 91 -5.16 -46.62 17.32
N GLU A 92 -4.93 -45.32 17.28
CA GLU A 92 -3.65 -44.73 16.97
C GLU A 92 -2.99 -44.22 18.25
N PHE A 93 -1.73 -44.58 18.42
CA PHE A 93 -0.83 -44.07 19.45
C PHE A 93 0.25 -43.24 18.80
N GLN A 94 0.41 -41.99 19.22
CA GLN A 94 1.57 -41.16 18.86
C GLN A 94 2.41 -40.95 20.12
N ILE A 95 3.69 -41.25 20.05
CA ILE A 95 4.62 -41.24 21.18
C ILE A 95 5.75 -40.29 20.83
N GLY A 96 5.82 -39.15 21.51
CA GLY A 96 6.90 -38.17 21.40
C GLY A 96 8.05 -38.50 22.34
N TYR A 97 9.26 -38.62 21.80
CA TYR A 97 10.49 -38.93 22.55
C TYR A 97 11.69 -38.17 21.97
N ARG A 98 12.70 -37.85 22.78
CA ARG A 98 13.93 -37.17 22.30
C ARG A 98 15.09 -38.15 22.14
N ALA A 99 15.78 -38.08 21.00
CA ALA A 99 16.82 -39.05 20.63
C ALA A 99 17.98 -39.14 21.65
N ASN A 100 18.41 -38.02 22.23
CA ASN A 100 19.54 -38.00 23.17
C ASN A 100 19.20 -38.15 24.64
N ALA A 101 17.92 -38.12 24.99
CA ALA A 101 17.51 -38.60 26.29
C ALA A 101 17.56 -40.13 26.37
N MET A 102 17.82 -40.85 25.27
CA MET A 102 17.98 -42.30 25.23
C MET A 102 19.46 -42.70 25.14
N GLN A 103 20.14 -42.89 26.27
CA GLN A 103 21.49 -43.51 26.26
C GLN A 103 21.44 -45.03 25.97
N SER A 104 20.23 -45.60 25.92
CA SER A 104 19.97 -46.93 25.37
C SER A 104 19.73 -46.87 23.86
N HIS A 105 20.39 -47.73 23.08
CA HIS A 105 20.23 -47.81 21.62
C HIS A 105 18.78 -48.07 21.17
N SER A 106 17.94 -48.60 22.06
CA SER A 106 16.53 -48.86 21.80
C SER A 106 15.67 -48.78 23.06
N GLY A 107 14.39 -48.51 22.88
CA GLY A 107 13.35 -48.54 23.90
C GLY A 107 12.16 -49.36 23.43
N GLN A 108 11.33 -49.81 24.37
CA GLN A 108 10.15 -50.61 24.10
C GLN A 108 8.95 -50.03 24.83
N VAL A 109 7.83 -49.91 24.12
CA VAL A 109 6.57 -49.43 24.67
C VAL A 109 5.58 -50.56 24.67
N PHE A 110 5.02 -50.85 25.84
CA PHE A 110 4.01 -51.88 26.03
C PHE A 110 2.71 -51.26 26.50
N LEU A 111 1.61 -51.87 26.09
CA LEU A 111 0.27 -51.60 26.61
C LEU A 111 -0.31 -52.90 27.14
N ASN A 112 -0.67 -52.91 28.42
CA ASN A 112 -1.14 -54.10 29.15
C ASN A 112 -0.21 -55.31 29.01
N GLY A 113 1.09 -55.06 28.85
CA GLY A 113 2.12 -56.10 28.62
C GLY A 113 2.31 -56.51 27.16
N THR A 114 1.51 -56.02 26.21
CA THR A 114 1.68 -56.24 24.77
C THR A 114 2.61 -55.18 24.18
N LEU A 115 3.67 -55.59 23.47
CA LEU A 115 4.60 -54.67 22.81
C LEU A 115 3.87 -53.93 21.68
N LEU A 116 3.83 -52.60 21.77
CA LEU A 116 3.26 -51.73 20.75
C LEU A 116 4.32 -51.26 19.75
N ALA A 117 5.48 -50.83 20.25
CA ALA A 117 6.59 -50.38 19.42
C ALA A 117 7.94 -50.67 20.08
N ALA A 118 8.91 -51.00 19.22
CA ALA A 118 10.32 -50.84 19.53
C ALA A 118 10.77 -49.52 18.88
N ILE A 119 11.46 -48.69 19.66
CA ILE A 119 11.88 -47.36 19.28
C ILE A 119 13.40 -47.35 19.19
N ASP A 120 13.95 -46.99 18.03
CA ASP A 120 15.39 -46.79 17.84
C ASP A 120 15.76 -45.31 18.06
N ALA A 121 16.86 -45.10 18.79
CA ALA A 121 17.29 -43.77 19.26
C ALA A 121 18.28 -43.03 18.33
N TYR A 122 18.58 -43.52 17.13
CA TYR A 122 19.56 -42.87 16.25
C TYR A 122 19.02 -41.54 15.67
N GLY A 123 19.71 -40.41 15.88
CA GLY A 123 19.36 -39.08 15.37
C GLY A 123 20.27 -37.95 15.84
N ASP A 124 20.06 -36.73 15.31
CA ASP A 124 20.79 -35.52 15.70
C ASP A 124 20.37 -35.01 17.10
N HIS A 125 21.26 -34.22 17.74
CA HIS A 125 21.16 -33.85 19.16
C HIS A 125 19.84 -33.12 19.50
N GLU A 126 19.10 -33.60 20.51
CA GLU A 126 17.87 -32.99 21.08
C GLU A 126 16.64 -32.89 20.17
N GLU A 127 16.65 -33.55 19.02
CA GLU A 127 15.48 -33.60 18.12
C GLU A 127 14.32 -34.40 18.73
N LEU A 128 13.11 -33.82 18.73
CA LEU A 128 11.88 -34.49 19.09
C LEU A 128 11.47 -35.45 17.97
N LYS A 129 11.31 -36.72 18.31
CA LYS A 129 10.89 -37.78 17.39
C LYS A 129 9.51 -38.28 17.78
N ILE A 130 8.74 -38.66 16.78
CA ILE A 130 7.39 -39.19 16.96
C ILE A 130 7.34 -40.61 16.43
N CYS A 131 6.98 -41.55 17.29
CA CYS A 131 6.63 -42.92 16.90
C CYS A 131 5.10 -43.03 16.81
N ARG A 132 4.58 -43.30 15.62
CA ARG A 132 3.14 -43.53 15.39
C ARG A 132 2.88 -45.02 15.24
N VAL A 133 1.96 -45.54 16.05
CA VAL A 133 1.56 -46.95 16.05
C VAL A 133 0.04 -47.01 15.89
N ILE A 134 -0.44 -47.61 14.81
CA ILE A 134 -1.86 -47.91 14.62
C ILE A 134 -2.05 -49.40 14.89
N VAL A 135 -2.93 -49.72 15.82
CA VAL A 135 -3.28 -51.10 16.19
C VAL A 135 -4.78 -51.29 16.08
N ASP A 136 -5.19 -52.50 15.67
CA ASP A 136 -6.59 -52.88 15.80
C ASP A 136 -6.94 -52.94 17.29
N ALA A 137 -8.03 -52.32 17.73
CA ALA A 137 -8.39 -52.24 19.15
C ALA A 137 -8.52 -53.64 19.78
N ALA A 138 -9.00 -54.61 18.99
CA ALA A 138 -9.10 -56.01 19.37
C ALA A 138 -7.73 -56.67 19.65
N SER A 139 -6.64 -56.19 19.04
CA SER A 139 -5.30 -56.77 19.19
C SER A 139 -4.60 -56.37 20.50
N VAL A 140 -5.02 -55.25 21.11
CA VAL A 140 -4.40 -54.68 22.33
C VAL A 140 -5.29 -54.75 23.56
N ASN A 141 -6.45 -55.43 23.43
CA ASN A 141 -7.38 -55.78 24.49
C ASN A 141 -7.80 -54.57 25.35
N LEU A 142 -8.15 -53.48 24.67
CA LEU A 142 -8.63 -52.24 25.28
C LEU A 142 -10.16 -52.31 25.48
N SER A 143 -10.56 -52.67 26.69
CA SER A 143 -11.96 -52.66 27.17
C SER A 143 -12.15 -51.51 28.16
N SER A 144 -13.36 -51.06 28.46
CA SER A 144 -13.49 -50.08 29.55
C SER A 144 -12.89 -50.60 30.86
N GLY A 145 -12.04 -49.78 31.47
CA GLY A 145 -11.24 -50.17 32.62
C GLY A 145 -9.86 -49.52 32.63
N THR A 146 -9.06 -49.86 33.64
CA THR A 146 -7.70 -49.35 33.81
C THR A 146 -6.71 -50.19 33.01
N HIS A 147 -5.90 -49.51 32.22
CA HIS A 147 -4.85 -50.05 31.39
C HIS A 147 -3.49 -49.49 31.80
N THR A 148 -2.43 -50.19 31.43
CA THR A 148 -1.06 -49.85 31.83
C THR A 148 -0.18 -49.66 30.59
N PHE A 149 0.36 -48.46 30.42
CA PHE A 149 1.49 -48.20 29.54
C PHE A 149 2.80 -48.46 30.27
N ARG A 150 3.62 -49.38 29.77
CA ARG A 150 4.98 -49.59 30.28
C ARG A 150 5.99 -49.12 29.26
N PHE A 151 6.87 -48.22 29.67
CA PHE A 151 8.07 -47.85 28.91
C PHE A 151 9.27 -48.55 29.51
N SER A 152 10.05 -49.23 28.67
CA SER A 152 11.26 -49.94 29.08
C SER A 152 12.43 -49.54 28.19
N ALA A 153 13.54 -49.13 28.79
CA ALA A 153 14.80 -48.94 28.06
C ALA A 153 15.48 -50.31 27.80
N GLY A 154 16.11 -50.46 26.63
CA GLY A 154 16.89 -51.66 26.29
C GLY A 154 18.15 -51.81 27.16
N LYS A 155 18.59 -53.06 27.42
CA LYS A 155 19.85 -53.33 28.14
C LYS A 155 21.04 -52.85 27.31
N THR A 156 21.86 -51.98 27.89
CA THR A 156 23.23 -51.69 27.44
C THR A 156 24.19 -51.90 28.61
N ASP A 157 25.45 -52.22 28.33
CA ASP A 157 26.44 -52.60 29.35
C ASP A 157 26.95 -51.43 30.23
N ASN A 158 26.41 -50.22 30.06
CA ASN A 158 26.81 -49.01 30.79
C ASN A 158 25.77 -48.60 31.84
N GLN A 159 26.24 -48.19 33.03
CA GLN A 159 25.43 -48.01 34.25
C GLN A 159 24.54 -46.76 34.32
N TRP A 160 24.37 -46.00 33.24
CA TRP A 160 23.50 -44.82 33.20
C TRP A 160 22.73 -44.85 31.87
N ASN A 161 21.42 -45.11 31.93
CA ASN A 161 20.56 -45.12 30.76
C ASN A 161 19.37 -44.20 31.02
N TYR A 162 19.37 -43.03 30.40
CA TYR A 162 18.21 -42.14 30.39
C TYR A 162 17.22 -42.63 29.33
N PHE A 163 15.91 -42.39 29.53
CA PHE A 163 14.85 -42.54 28.52
C PHE A 163 13.73 -41.56 28.86
N GLN A 164 13.56 -40.50 28.07
CA GLN A 164 12.55 -39.47 28.30
C GLN A 164 11.43 -39.55 27.25
N VAL A 165 10.19 -39.61 27.73
CA VAL A 165 8.97 -39.52 26.92
C VAL A 165 8.33 -38.19 27.22
N ASP A 166 8.20 -37.33 26.21
CA ASP A 166 7.64 -35.99 26.40
C ASP A 166 6.11 -36.03 26.40
N ALA A 167 5.50 -36.80 25.49
CA ALA A 167 4.05 -36.94 25.40
C ALA A 167 3.62 -38.26 24.74
N VAL A 168 2.43 -38.74 25.10
CA VAL A 168 1.71 -39.80 24.38
C VAL A 168 0.32 -39.30 24.03
N ARG A 169 -0.10 -39.41 22.77
CA ARG A 169 -1.47 -39.16 22.30
C ARG A 169 -2.13 -40.47 21.90
N ILE A 170 -3.40 -40.62 22.24
CA ILE A 170 -4.24 -41.74 21.83
C ILE A 170 -5.43 -41.17 21.03
N ALA A 171 -5.67 -41.67 19.82
CA ALA A 171 -6.77 -41.24 18.96
C ALA A 171 -7.53 -42.45 18.38
N VAL A 172 -8.86 -42.33 18.26
CA VAL A 172 -9.73 -43.34 17.66
C VAL A 172 -9.95 -43.02 16.19
N GLN A 173 -9.65 -43.97 15.28
CA GLN A 173 -9.96 -43.82 13.87
C GLN A 173 -11.31 -44.47 13.54
N ASN A 174 -12.33 -43.66 13.26
CA ASN A 174 -13.58 -44.13 12.66
C ASN A 174 -13.40 -44.20 11.14
N SER A 175 -13.17 -45.40 10.62
CA SER A 175 -12.81 -45.63 9.22
C SER A 175 -14.00 -45.55 8.26
N SER A 176 -13.83 -44.79 7.17
CA SER A 176 -14.32 -45.20 5.85
C SER A 176 -13.44 -44.62 4.74
N SER A 177 -12.29 -45.26 4.49
CA SER A 177 -11.62 -45.15 3.20
C SER A 177 -10.83 -46.42 2.88
N LEU A 178 -10.92 -46.81 1.61
CA LEU A 178 -9.97 -47.60 0.81
C LEU A 178 -10.17 -49.12 0.70
N THR A 179 -10.48 -49.53 -0.53
CA THR A 179 -9.64 -50.50 -1.25
C THR A 179 -9.48 -50.07 -2.72
N GLY A 180 -8.23 -50.03 -3.21
CA GLY A 180 -7.90 -50.22 -4.63
C GLY A 180 -7.26 -49.04 -5.36
N GLY A 181 -5.97 -48.79 -5.13
CA GLY A 181 -5.13 -47.87 -5.91
C GLY A 181 -3.90 -47.47 -5.10
N ILE A 182 -2.72 -47.39 -5.71
CA ILE A 182 -1.47 -47.04 -5.02
C ILE A 182 -1.62 -45.63 -4.42
N SER A 183 -1.74 -45.57 -3.10
CA SER A 183 -1.89 -44.35 -2.31
C SER A 183 -0.54 -43.67 -2.17
N ILE A 184 -0.37 -42.53 -2.83
CA ILE A 184 0.66 -41.55 -2.48
C ILE A 184 0.11 -40.76 -1.28
N PRO A 185 0.86 -40.58 -0.17
CA PRO A 185 0.40 -39.71 0.92
C PRO A 185 0.31 -38.25 0.41
N TYR A 186 -0.82 -37.59 0.64
CA TYR A 186 -0.99 -36.15 0.48
C TYR A 186 -1.67 -35.60 1.73
N GLU A 187 -1.34 -34.36 2.11
CA GLU A 187 -1.96 -33.67 3.26
C GLU A 187 -2.70 -32.43 2.75
N LEU A 188 -3.93 -32.23 3.24
CA LEU A 188 -4.76 -31.06 2.94
C LEU A 188 -4.63 -30.07 4.11
N PHE A 189 -4.20 -28.84 3.84
CA PHE A 189 -4.07 -27.78 4.85
C PHE A 189 -4.92 -26.55 4.49
N PRO A 190 -5.68 -25.97 5.42
CA PRO A 190 -6.30 -24.64 5.26
C PRO A 190 -5.30 -23.52 5.59
N LEU A 191 -5.34 -22.38 4.86
CA LEU A 191 -4.39 -21.25 4.98
C LEU A 191 -5.05 -19.91 5.34
N SER A 192 -4.40 -19.13 6.20
CA SER A 192 -4.71 -17.71 6.47
C SER A 192 -3.54 -16.83 6.02
N ASP A 193 -3.88 -15.69 5.42
CA ASP A 193 -3.05 -14.50 5.14
C ASP A 193 -1.93 -14.57 4.08
N GLY A 194 -1.86 -15.62 3.25
CA GLY A 194 -1.15 -15.56 1.95
C GLY A 194 0.35 -15.24 2.02
N ASN A 195 1.02 -15.47 3.17
CA ASN A 195 2.45 -15.25 3.30
C ASN A 195 3.22 -16.59 3.16
N TRP A 196 4.09 -16.67 2.15
CA TRP A 196 4.72 -17.91 1.66
C TRP A 196 6.13 -18.20 2.25
N ILE A 197 6.67 -17.32 3.10
CA ILE A 197 8.08 -17.41 3.54
C ILE A 197 8.18 -18.16 4.89
N GLY A 198 8.40 -19.47 4.81
CA GLY A 198 8.88 -20.31 5.91
C GLY A 198 10.40 -20.21 6.09
N ASP A 199 10.85 -20.41 7.31
CA ASP A 199 12.20 -20.19 7.84
C ASP A 199 13.21 -21.26 7.40
N GLY A 200 14.01 -21.00 6.35
CA GLY A 200 15.44 -21.38 6.25
C GLY A 200 15.92 -22.82 6.55
N GLY A 201 15.05 -23.81 6.68
CA GLY A 201 15.37 -25.23 6.91
C GLY A 201 15.18 -26.07 5.64
N THR A 202 15.99 -27.10 5.47
CA THR A 202 16.16 -27.88 4.22
C THR A 202 14.94 -28.68 3.71
N TRP A 203 13.78 -28.51 4.32
CA TRP A 203 12.52 -29.15 3.95
C TRP A 203 11.37 -28.17 4.17
N GLY A 204 11.09 -27.31 3.18
CA GLY A 204 10.01 -26.33 3.25
C GLY A 204 8.63 -26.97 3.52
N GLY A 205 7.92 -26.41 4.49
CA GLY A 205 6.53 -26.71 4.81
C GLY A 205 5.78 -25.39 5.10
N LEU A 206 4.45 -25.41 4.97
CA LEU A 206 3.55 -24.29 5.26
C LEU A 206 3.38 -24.17 6.78
N ASP A 207 3.84 -23.08 7.39
CA ASP A 207 3.65 -22.85 8.83
C ASP A 207 2.50 -21.86 9.09
N ARG A 208 1.57 -22.31 9.96
CA ARG A 208 0.46 -21.62 10.67
C ARG A 208 -0.96 -21.88 10.14
N GLY A 209 -1.88 -22.07 11.10
CA GLY A 209 -3.27 -22.49 10.88
C GLY A 209 -4.30 -21.36 10.74
N ALA A 210 -5.41 -21.68 10.06
CA ALA A 210 -6.53 -20.79 9.73
C ALA A 210 -7.88 -21.29 10.28
N ASP A 211 -8.86 -20.40 10.24
CA ASP A 211 -10.29 -20.63 10.56
C ASP A 211 -11.05 -21.12 9.31
N MET A 212 -12.01 -22.05 9.48
CA MET A 212 -12.75 -22.67 8.37
C MET A 212 -13.79 -21.74 7.70
N ASP A 213 -13.99 -20.53 8.23
CA ASP A 213 -14.93 -19.56 7.67
C ASP A 213 -14.36 -18.69 6.54
N SER A 214 -13.06 -18.82 6.21
CA SER A 214 -12.44 -18.14 5.05
C SER A 214 -12.16 -19.11 3.89
N ASP A 215 -12.82 -18.89 2.75
CA ASP A 215 -12.88 -19.70 1.52
C ASP A 215 -11.50 -20.02 0.83
N ARG A 216 -10.57 -20.74 1.50
CA ARG A 216 -9.23 -21.09 0.98
C ARG A 216 -8.90 -22.58 1.20
N ALA A 217 -8.35 -23.27 0.19
CA ALA A 217 -7.89 -24.66 0.32
C ALA A 217 -6.48 -24.88 -0.27
N ALA A 218 -5.51 -25.34 0.54
CA ALA A 218 -4.19 -25.75 0.06
C ALA A 218 -4.04 -27.29 0.06
N ILE A 219 -3.41 -27.81 -0.98
CA ILE A 219 -3.06 -29.22 -1.18
C ILE A 219 -1.53 -29.30 -1.16
N VAL A 220 -0.95 -29.95 -0.15
CA VAL A 220 0.49 -30.25 -0.12
C VAL A 220 0.70 -31.66 -0.63
N VAL A 221 1.52 -31.81 -1.68
CA VAL A 221 1.78 -33.11 -2.31
C VAL A 221 3.15 -33.59 -1.85
N GLN A 222 3.21 -34.22 -0.68
CA GLN A 222 4.48 -34.71 -0.14
C GLN A 222 4.77 -36.14 -0.65
N GLN A 223 5.68 -36.29 -1.63
CA GLN A 223 6.16 -37.62 -2.04
C GLN A 223 7.50 -37.98 -1.37
N SER A 224 7.50 -39.07 -0.59
CA SER A 224 8.71 -39.75 -0.14
C SER A 224 9.01 -40.96 -1.04
N GLY A 225 9.89 -40.83 -2.03
CA GLY A 225 10.32 -41.96 -2.88
C GLY A 225 11.34 -41.61 -3.95
N ARG A 226 12.20 -42.58 -4.34
CA ARG A 226 13.26 -42.43 -5.37
C ARG A 226 12.80 -42.69 -6.82
N THR A 227 11.50 -42.89 -7.06
CA THR A 227 10.94 -43.17 -8.39
C THR A 227 9.74 -42.28 -8.66
N TYR A 228 9.88 -41.33 -9.59
CA TYR A 228 8.83 -40.38 -9.95
C TYR A 228 8.00 -40.93 -11.12
N PRO A 229 6.65 -41.02 -10.99
CA PRO A 229 5.80 -41.33 -12.13
C PRO A 229 5.70 -40.12 -13.07
N SER A 230 5.66 -40.35 -14.39
CA SER A 230 5.46 -39.31 -15.42
C SER A 230 4.09 -38.62 -15.37
N SER A 231 3.18 -39.13 -14.54
CA SER A 231 1.92 -38.49 -14.18
C SER A 231 1.42 -38.99 -12.83
N TYR A 232 0.75 -38.14 -12.07
CA TYR A 232 -0.02 -38.56 -10.90
C TYR A 232 -1.38 -37.87 -10.84
N GLU A 233 -2.36 -38.53 -10.22
CA GLU A 233 -3.74 -38.08 -10.08
C GLU A 233 -4.10 -37.99 -8.59
N ILE A 234 -4.79 -36.92 -8.22
CA ILE A 234 -5.29 -36.64 -6.89
C ILE A 234 -6.80 -36.48 -7.01
N ASP A 235 -7.56 -37.40 -6.39
CA ASP A 235 -9.00 -37.23 -6.24
C ASP A 235 -9.26 -36.27 -5.07
N LEU A 236 -10.01 -35.21 -5.33
CA LEU A 236 -10.37 -34.16 -4.38
C LEU A 236 -11.89 -34.19 -4.15
N PHE A 237 -12.35 -33.75 -2.98
CA PHE A 237 -13.77 -33.57 -2.70
C PHE A 237 -14.03 -32.15 -2.19
N LEU A 238 -14.68 -31.33 -3.01
CA LEU A 238 -15.09 -29.97 -2.65
C LEU A 238 -16.39 -30.04 -1.84
N LYS A 239 -16.36 -29.54 -0.60
CA LYS A 239 -17.54 -29.49 0.29
C LYS A 239 -18.54 -28.39 -0.08
N SER A 240 -18.05 -27.33 -0.72
CA SER A 240 -18.82 -26.14 -1.11
C SER A 240 -18.80 -25.97 -2.61
N ASP A 241 -19.84 -25.34 -3.16
CA ASP A 241 -19.88 -24.96 -4.57
C ASP A 241 -19.11 -23.65 -4.78
N TYR A 242 -17.95 -23.75 -5.43
CA TYR A 242 -17.09 -22.62 -5.76
C TYR A 242 -17.37 -22.07 -7.16
N SER A 243 -18.37 -22.60 -7.87
CA SER A 243 -18.77 -22.16 -9.22
C SER A 243 -19.31 -20.73 -9.27
N ARG A 244 -19.44 -20.05 -8.12
CA ARG A 244 -19.82 -18.64 -7.97
C ARG A 244 -18.64 -17.72 -7.61
N PHE A 245 -17.41 -18.23 -7.60
CA PHE A 245 -16.17 -17.51 -7.31
C PHE A 245 -15.32 -17.46 -8.59
N ASN A 246 -14.34 -16.55 -8.65
CA ASN A 246 -13.16 -16.74 -9.50
C ASN A 246 -12.21 -17.67 -8.74
N VAL A 247 -11.57 -18.62 -9.42
CA VAL A 247 -10.71 -19.59 -8.73
C VAL A 247 -9.25 -19.34 -9.11
N GLN A 248 -8.41 -19.00 -8.13
CA GLN A 248 -6.97 -18.88 -8.34
C GLN A 248 -6.28 -20.21 -8.02
N PHE A 249 -5.47 -20.69 -8.95
CA PHE A 249 -4.60 -21.86 -8.79
C PHE A 249 -3.15 -21.39 -8.69
N SER A 250 -2.48 -21.68 -7.59
CA SER A 250 -1.05 -21.38 -7.40
C SER A 250 -0.27 -22.65 -7.14
N VAL A 251 0.82 -22.87 -7.87
CA VAL A 251 1.65 -24.07 -7.78
C VAL A 251 3.08 -23.69 -7.46
N ALA A 252 3.59 -24.29 -6.38
CA ALA A 252 4.99 -24.20 -5.98
C ALA A 252 5.74 -25.45 -6.48
N PHE A 253 6.90 -25.26 -7.10
CA PHE A 253 7.75 -26.35 -7.59
C PHE A 253 9.23 -26.02 -7.40
N ARG A 254 10.10 -27.03 -7.32
CA ARG A 254 11.54 -26.83 -7.11
C ARG A 254 12.31 -26.64 -8.43
N ARG A 255 13.11 -25.58 -8.55
CA ARG A 255 14.10 -25.43 -9.64
C ARG A 255 15.29 -26.39 -9.42
N ASN A 256 15.98 -26.73 -10.52
CA ASN A 256 17.24 -27.52 -10.59
C ASN A 256 17.17 -29.06 -10.56
N GLN A 257 16.01 -29.70 -10.75
CA GLN A 257 16.00 -31.10 -11.19
C GLN A 257 16.12 -31.16 -12.73
N ARG A 258 17.29 -31.59 -13.23
CA ARG A 258 17.77 -31.49 -14.63
C ARG A 258 16.87 -32.06 -15.77
N MET A 259 15.63 -32.47 -15.55
CA MET A 259 15.11 -33.63 -16.30
C MET A 259 13.68 -33.52 -16.89
N ALA A 260 12.90 -32.46 -16.64
CA ALA A 260 11.58 -32.25 -17.27
C ALA A 260 11.54 -30.98 -18.15
N SER A 261 10.89 -31.05 -19.32
CA SER A 261 10.71 -29.87 -20.20
C SER A 261 9.46 -29.05 -19.82
N ARG A 262 8.44 -29.70 -19.25
CA ARG A 262 7.16 -29.08 -18.92
C ARG A 262 6.40 -29.89 -17.86
N GLY A 263 5.80 -29.21 -16.89
CA GLY A 263 4.75 -29.75 -16.03
C GLY A 263 3.39 -29.25 -16.49
N LEU A 264 2.41 -30.14 -16.65
CA LEU A 264 1.06 -29.82 -17.07
C LEU A 264 0.07 -30.23 -15.98
N ILE A 265 -0.76 -29.30 -15.54
CA ILE A 265 -1.74 -29.50 -14.49
C ILE A 265 -3.13 -29.52 -15.10
N PHE A 266 -3.95 -30.49 -14.72
CA PHE A 266 -5.30 -30.70 -15.22
C PHE A 266 -6.28 -30.76 -14.06
N TRP A 267 -7.48 -30.25 -14.27
CA TRP A 267 -8.63 -30.40 -13.39
C TRP A 267 -9.78 -31.04 -14.15
N ASP A 268 -10.27 -32.16 -13.62
CA ASP A 268 -11.24 -33.05 -14.25
C ASP A 268 -10.86 -33.39 -15.70
N GLY A 269 -9.55 -33.60 -15.91
CA GLY A 269 -8.98 -33.94 -17.21
C GLY A 269 -8.82 -32.77 -18.19
N LYS A 270 -9.19 -31.54 -17.81
CA LYS A 270 -8.98 -30.33 -18.61
C LYS A 270 -7.72 -29.58 -18.13
N PRO A 271 -6.84 -29.10 -19.02
CA PRO A 271 -5.61 -28.41 -18.62
C PRO A 271 -5.93 -27.06 -17.95
N ILE A 272 -5.25 -26.74 -16.84
CA ILE A 272 -5.32 -25.47 -16.10
C ILE A 272 -4.03 -24.67 -16.26
N LEU A 273 -2.88 -25.27 -15.90
CA LEU A 273 -1.61 -24.57 -15.78
C LEU A 273 -0.50 -25.38 -16.45
N SER A 274 0.48 -24.67 -17.00
CA SER A 274 1.65 -25.24 -17.63
C SER A 274 2.90 -24.60 -17.02
N CYS A 275 3.67 -25.37 -16.27
CA CYS A 275 4.86 -24.90 -15.60
C CYS A 275 6.13 -25.26 -16.39
N SER A 276 6.99 -24.28 -16.61
CA SER A 276 8.26 -24.45 -17.32
C SER A 276 9.44 -24.23 -16.36
N PRO A 277 10.13 -25.29 -15.91
CA PRO A 277 11.34 -25.14 -15.10
C PRO A 277 12.48 -24.66 -16.01
N HIS A 278 12.60 -23.35 -16.23
CA HIS A 278 13.68 -22.79 -17.04
C HIS A 278 15.02 -23.04 -16.33
N ILE A 279 15.99 -23.62 -17.05
CA ILE A 279 17.37 -23.78 -16.56
C ILE A 279 18.14 -22.52 -16.92
N ASP A 280 18.60 -21.76 -15.93
CA ASP A 280 19.68 -20.80 -16.15
C ASP A 280 20.99 -21.60 -16.28
N SER A 281 21.66 -21.46 -17.42
CA SER A 281 22.84 -22.26 -17.76
C SER A 281 24.10 -21.89 -16.96
N SER A 282 24.01 -20.87 -16.08
CA SER A 282 25.15 -20.31 -15.36
C SER A 282 25.43 -20.92 -13.98
N SER A 283 24.51 -21.67 -13.36
CA SER A 283 24.67 -22.18 -11.98
C SER A 283 24.56 -23.70 -11.88
N ILE A 284 25.56 -24.41 -12.38
CA ILE A 284 25.56 -25.89 -12.44
C ILE A 284 25.97 -26.58 -11.13
N ASN A 285 26.43 -25.85 -10.09
CA ASN A 285 27.18 -26.44 -8.99
C ASN A 285 26.66 -26.25 -7.54
N TYR A 286 25.44 -25.76 -7.30
CA TYR A 286 24.88 -25.75 -5.93
C TYR A 286 23.42 -26.22 -5.91
N VAL A 287 23.12 -27.21 -5.06
CA VAL A 287 21.77 -27.72 -4.79
C VAL A 287 21.18 -26.91 -3.64
N ASP A 288 20.91 -25.62 -3.89
CA ASP A 288 20.00 -24.86 -3.03
C ASP A 288 18.61 -24.93 -3.68
N SER A 289 17.67 -25.51 -2.96
CA SER A 289 16.29 -25.74 -3.40
C SER A 289 15.52 -24.42 -3.42
N ILE A 290 15.66 -23.65 -4.51
CA ILE A 290 14.81 -22.48 -4.74
C ILE A 290 13.41 -22.98 -5.15
N LEU A 291 12.41 -22.64 -4.34
CA LEU A 291 10.99 -22.79 -4.67
C LEU A 291 10.61 -21.69 -5.67
N ASP A 292 10.09 -22.11 -6.81
CA ASP A 292 9.49 -21.27 -7.84
C ASP A 292 7.97 -21.36 -7.73
N PHE A 293 7.28 -20.30 -8.13
CA PHE A 293 5.83 -20.21 -8.06
C PHE A 293 5.24 -19.78 -9.41
N GLU A 294 4.20 -20.49 -9.84
CA GLU A 294 3.34 -20.05 -10.94
C GLU A 294 1.90 -19.99 -10.45
N SER A 295 1.17 -18.95 -10.85
CA SER A 295 -0.24 -18.80 -10.49
C SER A 295 -1.07 -18.47 -11.73
N ILE A 296 -2.29 -18.99 -11.80
CA ILE A 296 -3.28 -18.63 -12.81
C ILE A 296 -4.63 -18.35 -12.15
N LEU A 297 -5.26 -17.26 -12.58
CA LEU A 297 -6.63 -16.93 -12.20
C LEU A 297 -7.57 -17.44 -13.29
N LEU A 298 -8.43 -18.40 -12.95
CA LEU A 298 -9.45 -18.92 -13.86
C LEU A 298 -10.71 -18.04 -13.75
N GLN A 299 -10.94 -17.26 -14.80
CA GLN A 299 -12.15 -16.45 -14.99
C GLN A 299 -13.12 -17.19 -15.91
N GLU A 300 -14.41 -17.19 -15.55
CA GLU A 300 -15.49 -17.90 -16.27
C GLU A 300 -15.33 -19.43 -16.38
N SER A 301 -16.45 -20.09 -16.67
CA SER A 301 -16.77 -21.51 -16.47
C SER A 301 -16.06 -22.49 -17.42
N GLU A 302 -14.75 -22.42 -17.60
CA GLU A 302 -14.02 -23.45 -18.35
C GLU A 302 -13.90 -24.78 -17.58
N HIS A 303 -13.93 -24.70 -16.25
CA HIS A 303 -13.78 -25.84 -15.33
C HIS A 303 -14.94 -25.90 -14.32
N ASP A 304 -15.35 -27.11 -13.95
CA ASP A 304 -16.40 -27.36 -12.96
C ASP A 304 -15.80 -27.33 -11.55
N PHE A 305 -16.27 -26.40 -10.71
CA PHE A 305 -15.87 -26.25 -9.31
C PHE A 305 -17.07 -26.42 -8.36
N SER A 306 -18.06 -27.20 -8.78
CA SER A 306 -19.23 -27.51 -7.96
C SER A 306 -18.85 -28.31 -6.72
N SER A 307 -19.76 -28.38 -5.74
CA SER A 307 -19.54 -29.28 -4.60
C SER A 307 -19.58 -30.73 -5.11
N GLY A 308 -18.57 -31.53 -4.81
CA GLY A 308 -18.49 -32.88 -5.34
C GLY A 308 -17.07 -33.40 -5.47
N ARG A 309 -16.94 -34.51 -6.18
CA ARG A 309 -15.66 -35.18 -6.40
C ARG A 309 -15.02 -34.65 -7.68
N HIS A 310 -13.80 -34.15 -7.56
CA HIS A 310 -12.98 -33.64 -8.65
C HIS A 310 -11.66 -34.42 -8.74
N ARG A 311 -10.96 -34.27 -9.85
CA ARG A 311 -9.67 -34.90 -10.08
C ARG A 311 -8.65 -33.88 -10.56
N LEU A 312 -7.58 -33.71 -9.79
CA LEU A 312 -6.41 -32.96 -10.17
C LEU A 312 -5.37 -33.93 -10.73
N SER A 313 -4.88 -33.72 -11.94
CA SER A 313 -3.81 -34.53 -12.54
C SER A 313 -2.61 -33.66 -12.85
N VAL A 314 -1.41 -34.12 -12.50
CA VAL A 314 -0.16 -33.49 -12.92
C VAL A 314 0.55 -34.45 -13.87
N LYS A 315 0.87 -33.98 -15.07
CA LYS A 315 1.63 -34.72 -16.08
C LYS A 315 2.96 -34.03 -16.33
N VAL A 316 4.00 -34.83 -16.53
CA VAL A 316 5.36 -34.34 -16.71
C VAL A 316 5.83 -34.76 -18.10
N GLU A 317 6.20 -33.79 -18.92
CA GLU A 317 6.85 -34.06 -20.19
C GLU A 317 8.36 -34.24 -19.96
N PRO A 318 8.91 -35.43 -20.26
CA PRO A 318 10.34 -35.67 -20.10
C PRO A 318 11.14 -34.89 -21.14
N SER A 319 12.32 -34.39 -20.76
CA SER A 319 13.24 -33.79 -21.72
C SER A 319 13.93 -34.88 -22.58
N ALA A 320 14.41 -34.52 -23.76
CA ALA A 320 15.00 -35.46 -24.74
C ALA A 320 16.24 -36.25 -24.25
N HIS A 321 16.70 -36.02 -23.02
CA HIS A 321 17.97 -36.53 -22.50
C HIS A 321 17.86 -37.38 -21.22
N SER A 322 16.66 -37.64 -20.69
CA SER A 322 16.46 -38.59 -19.58
C SER A 322 14.99 -38.80 -19.19
N ASP A 323 14.69 -39.89 -18.47
CA ASP A 323 13.40 -40.10 -17.77
C ASP A 323 13.15 -38.93 -16.80
N GLY A 324 12.15 -38.10 -17.09
CA GLY A 324 11.97 -36.80 -16.44
C GLY A 324 11.44 -36.87 -15.00
N MET A 325 11.93 -35.96 -14.15
CA MET A 325 11.44 -35.75 -12.78
C MET A 325 10.96 -34.30 -12.65
N PHE A 326 9.75 -34.10 -12.12
CA PHE A 326 9.16 -32.79 -11.82
C PHE A 326 8.48 -32.88 -10.45
N GLN A 327 8.93 -32.06 -9.51
CA GLN A 327 8.46 -32.07 -8.13
C GLN A 327 7.59 -30.84 -7.87
N VAL A 328 6.29 -31.07 -7.68
CA VAL A 328 5.36 -30.09 -7.12
C VAL A 328 5.44 -30.19 -5.61
N ASP A 329 5.63 -29.05 -4.94
CA ASP A 329 5.70 -28.98 -3.48
C ASP A 329 4.29 -28.75 -2.90
N SER A 330 3.58 -27.76 -3.44
CA SER A 330 2.22 -27.41 -2.99
C SER A 330 1.37 -26.83 -4.12
N ILE A 331 0.06 -27.02 -4.03
CA ILE A 331 -0.96 -26.45 -4.91
C ILE A 331 -2.01 -25.75 -4.03
N LEU A 332 -2.20 -24.45 -4.20
CA LEU A 332 -3.22 -23.66 -3.53
C LEU A 332 -4.39 -23.39 -4.48
N ILE A 333 -5.61 -23.58 -3.99
CA ILE A 333 -6.87 -23.27 -4.67
C ILE A 333 -7.64 -22.26 -3.81
N GLU A 334 -7.80 -21.04 -4.30
CA GLU A 334 -8.50 -19.97 -3.60
C GLU A 334 -9.79 -19.58 -4.34
N GLY A 335 -10.92 -19.61 -3.62
CA GLY A 335 -12.19 -19.08 -4.09
C GLY A 335 -12.23 -17.58 -3.85
N ILE A 336 -11.97 -16.78 -4.89
CA ILE A 336 -12.05 -15.32 -4.83
C ILE A 336 -13.52 -14.94 -5.08
N PRO A 337 -14.24 -14.34 -4.11
CA PRO A 337 -15.63 -13.96 -4.30
C PRO A 337 -15.78 -13.20 -5.61
N ARG A 338 -16.72 -13.65 -6.45
CA ARG A 338 -17.10 -12.82 -7.61
C ARG A 338 -17.48 -11.47 -7.02
N LYS A 339 -16.75 -10.42 -7.42
CA LYS A 339 -17.25 -9.07 -7.21
C LYS A 339 -18.55 -9.03 -8.00
N GLU A 340 -19.70 -9.12 -7.31
CA GLU A 340 -20.92 -8.58 -7.91
C GLU A 340 -20.55 -7.15 -8.33
N PRO A 341 -20.70 -6.81 -9.62
CA PRO A 341 -20.37 -5.47 -10.07
C PRO A 341 -21.16 -4.50 -9.21
N GLY A 342 -20.49 -3.46 -8.68
CA GLY A 342 -21.19 -2.38 -7.98
C GLY A 342 -22.25 -1.75 -8.87
N LEU A 343 -23.08 -0.88 -8.31
CA LEU A 343 -24.09 -0.19 -9.10
C LEU A 343 -23.42 0.57 -10.26
N ARG A 344 -23.80 0.24 -11.50
CA ARG A 344 -23.41 0.97 -12.70
C ARG A 344 -24.55 1.90 -13.11
N PHE A 345 -24.25 3.19 -13.21
CA PHE A 345 -25.22 4.19 -13.67
C PHE A 345 -24.89 4.62 -15.10
N TYR A 346 -25.62 4.08 -16.08
CA TYR A 346 -25.36 4.30 -17.50
C TYR A 346 -25.85 5.68 -17.97
N LEU A 347 -24.99 6.40 -18.69
CA LEU A 347 -25.22 7.79 -19.09
C LEU A 347 -25.93 7.94 -20.45
N ASP A 348 -26.04 6.88 -21.23
CA ASP A 348 -26.71 6.86 -22.53
C ASP A 348 -28.24 7.03 -22.43
N GLU A 349 -28.81 6.70 -21.28
CA GLU A 349 -30.25 6.82 -20.97
C GLU A 349 -30.56 7.97 -20.01
N SER A 350 -29.55 8.79 -19.66
CA SER A 350 -29.64 9.75 -18.57
C SER A 350 -29.77 11.20 -19.04
N SER A 351 -30.71 11.94 -18.44
CA SER A 351 -30.76 13.41 -18.52
C SER A 351 -29.97 14.02 -17.37
N PHE A 352 -29.18 15.06 -17.66
CA PHE A 352 -28.40 15.76 -16.65
C PHE A 352 -29.05 17.08 -16.28
N GLU A 353 -29.39 17.28 -15.01
CA GLU A 353 -30.01 18.51 -14.51
C GLU A 353 -29.15 19.12 -13.40
N VAL A 354 -28.98 20.43 -13.44
CA VAL A 354 -28.26 21.20 -12.43
C VAL A 354 -29.30 21.99 -11.65
N ASP A 355 -29.39 21.74 -10.33
CA ASP A 355 -30.33 22.43 -9.46
C ASP A 355 -29.57 23.20 -8.37
N GLY A 356 -29.55 24.53 -8.47
CA GLY A 356 -28.80 25.39 -7.56
C GLY A 356 -28.44 26.74 -8.19
N VAL A 357 -28.05 27.72 -7.36
CA VAL A 357 -27.57 29.02 -7.85
C VAL A 357 -26.28 28.79 -8.63
N VAL A 358 -26.34 28.91 -9.96
CA VAL A 358 -25.18 28.80 -10.85
C VAL A 358 -24.30 30.03 -10.64
N ASP A 359 -23.38 29.97 -9.69
CA ASP A 359 -22.19 30.81 -9.73
C ASP A 359 -21.19 30.24 -10.76
N GLY A 360 -20.27 31.08 -11.24
CA GLY A 360 -19.34 30.68 -12.30
C GLY A 360 -18.42 29.51 -11.93
N ILE A 361 -18.28 29.18 -10.64
CA ILE A 361 -17.30 28.21 -10.13
C ILE A 361 -17.71 26.78 -10.50
N HIS A 362 -18.98 26.42 -10.32
CA HIS A 362 -19.46 25.07 -10.68
C HIS A 362 -19.56 24.84 -12.18
N GLN A 363 -19.82 25.90 -12.94
CA GLN A 363 -20.01 25.79 -14.38
C GLN A 363 -18.74 25.28 -15.07
N GLN A 364 -17.56 25.71 -14.62
CA GLN A 364 -16.30 25.25 -15.19
C GLN A 364 -16.07 23.76 -14.92
N ALA A 365 -16.21 23.32 -13.66
CA ALA A 365 -16.10 21.91 -13.29
C ALA A 365 -17.10 21.04 -14.05
N LEU A 366 -18.34 21.53 -14.21
CA LEU A 366 -19.38 20.87 -15.00
C LEU A 366 -19.00 20.74 -16.47
N ASN A 367 -18.47 21.81 -17.08
CA ASN A 367 -18.02 21.77 -18.46
C ASN A 367 -16.96 20.67 -18.66
N HIS A 368 -16.03 20.50 -17.71
CA HIS A 368 -15.02 19.44 -17.78
C HIS A 368 -15.61 18.04 -17.66
N PHE A 369 -16.56 17.84 -16.74
CA PHE A 369 -17.27 16.57 -16.66
C PHE A 369 -17.96 16.22 -17.99
N ILE A 370 -18.64 17.18 -18.61
CA ILE A 370 -19.28 17.00 -19.92
C ILE A 370 -18.25 16.65 -21.01
N GLN A 371 -17.10 17.35 -21.04
CA GLN A 371 -16.04 17.04 -22.00
C GLN A 371 -15.42 15.67 -21.76
N ALA A 372 -15.26 15.25 -20.50
CA ALA A 372 -14.78 13.91 -20.16
C ALA A 372 -15.76 12.82 -20.65
N VAL A 373 -17.07 13.01 -20.45
CA VAL A 373 -18.10 12.10 -20.97
C VAL A 373 -18.06 12.02 -22.50
N ARG A 374 -17.97 13.17 -23.18
CA ARG A 374 -17.87 13.23 -24.65
C ARG A 374 -16.60 12.57 -25.16
N GLY A 375 -15.49 12.75 -24.46
CA GLY A 375 -14.20 12.13 -24.75
C GLY A 375 -14.23 10.60 -24.67
N LEU A 376 -15.18 10.01 -23.94
CA LEU A 376 -15.38 8.56 -23.87
C LEU A 376 -16.34 8.02 -24.95
N GLY A 377 -16.87 8.86 -25.84
CA GLY A 377 -17.67 8.44 -27.00
C GLY A 377 -19.12 8.94 -27.02
N LEU A 378 -19.64 9.48 -25.90
CA LEU A 378 -21.00 10.04 -25.84
C LEU A 378 -21.07 11.48 -26.35
N SER A 379 -20.87 11.67 -27.66
CA SER A 379 -20.87 12.98 -28.31
C SER A 379 -22.16 13.79 -28.12
N THR A 380 -23.30 13.12 -27.91
CA THR A 380 -24.63 13.73 -27.74
C THR A 380 -25.04 13.94 -26.29
N PHE A 381 -24.13 13.82 -25.31
CA PHE A 381 -24.45 14.09 -23.91
C PHE A 381 -24.87 15.55 -23.72
N ASN A 382 -26.11 15.75 -23.26
CA ASN A 382 -26.77 17.05 -23.16
C ASN A 382 -27.18 17.35 -21.72
N VAL A 383 -26.96 18.60 -21.30
CA VAL A 383 -27.57 19.18 -20.10
C VAL A 383 -28.97 19.62 -20.49
N LEU A 384 -29.98 19.12 -19.78
CA LEU A 384 -31.37 19.48 -19.99
C LEU A 384 -31.86 20.32 -18.82
N ASN A 385 -32.49 21.45 -19.11
CA ASN A 385 -33.16 22.28 -18.10
C ASN A 385 -34.59 21.82 -17.80
N THR A 386 -35.02 20.69 -18.40
CA THR A 386 -36.38 20.16 -18.26
C THR A 386 -36.32 18.64 -18.17
N HIS A 387 -36.88 18.11 -17.09
CA HIS A 387 -37.00 16.67 -16.84
C HIS A 387 -37.72 15.94 -17.97
N VAL A 388 -37.20 14.76 -18.34
CA VAL A 388 -37.85 13.82 -19.26
C VAL A 388 -38.41 12.67 -18.40
N PRO A 389 -39.74 12.54 -18.26
CA PRO A 389 -40.32 11.51 -17.40
C PRO A 389 -39.89 10.09 -17.80
N GLY A 390 -39.42 9.30 -16.82
CA GLY A 390 -39.00 7.92 -17.02
C GLY A 390 -37.54 7.69 -17.47
N SER A 391 -36.69 8.74 -17.49
CA SER A 391 -35.24 8.58 -17.68
C SER A 391 -34.47 8.61 -16.37
N ALA A 392 -33.27 8.04 -16.38
CA ALA A 392 -32.31 8.20 -15.29
C ALA A 392 -31.83 9.66 -15.21
N ARG A 393 -31.57 10.18 -14.01
CA ARG A 393 -31.21 11.58 -13.81
C ARG A 393 -29.99 11.75 -12.91
N ILE A 394 -29.10 12.67 -13.26
CA ILE A 394 -28.06 13.18 -12.35
C ILE A 394 -28.47 14.58 -11.91
N ILE A 395 -28.49 14.82 -10.61
CA ILE A 395 -28.78 16.10 -9.98
C ILE A 395 -27.52 16.60 -9.28
N ILE A 396 -27.03 17.77 -9.66
CA ILE A 396 -26.01 18.48 -8.89
C ILE A 396 -26.69 19.57 -8.09
N ALA A 397 -26.48 19.54 -6.78
CA ALA A 397 -27.05 20.49 -5.83
C ALA A 397 -25.98 21.14 -4.93
N CYS A 398 -26.08 22.46 -4.78
CA CYS A 398 -25.18 23.26 -3.96
C CYS A 398 -25.98 24.20 -3.05
N GLY A 399 -25.52 24.36 -1.80
CA GLY A 399 -26.09 25.27 -0.81
C GLY A 399 -27.07 24.59 0.15
N GLU A 400 -27.61 25.35 1.11
CA GLU A 400 -28.49 24.80 2.15
C GLU A 400 -29.74 24.09 1.61
N GLN A 401 -30.21 24.48 0.42
CA GLN A 401 -31.37 23.85 -0.23
C GLN A 401 -31.04 22.46 -0.80
N ALA A 402 -29.76 22.14 -1.03
CA ALA A 402 -29.33 20.84 -1.53
C ALA A 402 -29.78 19.70 -0.60
N TYR A 403 -29.88 19.96 0.70
CA TYR A 403 -30.33 18.97 1.68
C TYR A 403 -31.79 18.56 1.50
N SER A 404 -32.63 19.47 1.00
CA SER A 404 -34.05 19.19 0.79
C SER A 404 -34.32 18.26 -0.39
N LEU A 405 -33.33 18.10 -1.28
CA LEU A 405 -33.39 17.20 -2.43
C LEU A 405 -32.97 15.77 -2.06
N LEU A 406 -32.24 15.58 -0.96
CA LEU A 406 -31.85 14.26 -0.49
C LEU A 406 -33.06 13.52 0.11
N PRO A 407 -33.13 12.18 -0.01
CA PRO A 407 -34.03 11.38 0.82
C PRO A 407 -33.84 11.76 2.29
N SER A 408 -34.95 11.91 3.05
CA SER A 408 -34.92 12.49 4.40
C SER A 408 -33.84 11.88 5.33
N HIS A 409 -33.73 10.55 5.33
CA HIS A 409 -32.71 9.83 6.10
C HIS A 409 -31.26 10.10 5.66
N HIS A 410 -31.01 10.35 4.37
CA HIS A 410 -29.68 10.76 3.86
C HIS A 410 -29.38 12.22 4.21
N GLY A 411 -30.40 13.10 4.16
CA GLY A 411 -30.27 14.49 4.62
C GLY A 411 -29.86 14.56 6.10
N ASP A 412 -30.52 13.77 6.95
CA ASP A 412 -30.19 13.66 8.39
C ASP A 412 -28.77 13.13 8.61
N GLN A 413 -28.33 12.12 7.84
CA GLN A 413 -26.97 11.56 7.90
C GLN A 413 -25.91 12.59 7.51
N MET A 414 -26.13 13.34 6.41
CA MET A 414 -25.23 14.41 5.99
C MET A 414 -25.11 15.48 7.07
N GLN A 415 -26.24 15.98 7.59
CA GLN A 415 -26.25 16.99 8.64
C GLN A 415 -25.52 16.50 9.90
N ALA A 416 -25.78 15.27 10.33
CA ALA A 416 -25.10 14.66 11.47
C ALA A 416 -23.57 14.53 11.28
N GLY A 417 -23.11 14.19 10.06
CA GLY A 417 -21.70 14.10 9.72
C GLY A 417 -20.99 15.46 9.72
N LEU A 418 -21.68 16.51 9.25
CA LEU A 418 -21.15 17.87 9.16
C LEU A 418 -21.15 18.62 10.50
N LEU A 419 -22.12 18.38 11.38
CA LEU A 419 -22.31 19.10 12.66
C LEU A 419 -21.08 19.10 13.60
N LYS A 420 -20.15 18.15 13.42
CA LYS A 420 -18.94 18.03 14.25
C LYS A 420 -17.66 18.55 13.58
N LYS A 421 -17.77 19.13 12.39
CA LYS A 421 -16.63 19.57 11.58
C LYS A 421 -16.50 21.09 11.59
N THR A 422 -15.29 21.60 11.36
CA THR A 422 -15.07 23.04 11.20
C THR A 422 -15.79 23.56 9.95
N ASP A 423 -16.17 24.83 9.94
CA ASP A 423 -16.84 25.46 8.80
C ASP A 423 -16.07 25.26 7.49
N SER A 424 -14.74 25.28 7.54
CA SER A 424 -13.88 25.08 6.37
C SER A 424 -13.98 23.67 5.79
N LEU A 425 -13.97 22.63 6.64
CA LEU A 425 -14.17 21.24 6.19
C LEU A 425 -15.59 21.03 5.65
N GLN A 426 -16.60 21.62 6.29
CA GLN A 426 -17.99 21.52 5.83
C GLN A 426 -18.17 22.08 4.42
N ARG A 427 -17.51 23.21 4.09
CA ARG A 427 -17.58 23.85 2.76
C ARG A 427 -16.97 23.02 1.63
N GLN A 428 -16.10 22.08 1.98
CA GLN A 428 -15.43 21.18 1.03
C GLN A 428 -16.14 19.82 0.93
N SER A 429 -17.05 19.54 1.86
CA SER A 429 -17.71 18.24 1.95
C SER A 429 -18.84 18.11 0.94
N TYR A 430 -19.09 16.88 0.51
CA TYR A 430 -20.21 16.55 -0.38
C TYR A 430 -20.73 15.15 -0.10
N CYS A 431 -21.89 14.83 -0.66
CA CYS A 431 -22.40 13.46 -0.67
C CYS A 431 -22.90 13.05 -2.05
N LEU A 432 -22.80 11.75 -2.34
CA LEU A 432 -23.44 11.11 -3.47
C LEU A 432 -24.55 10.20 -2.94
N SER A 433 -25.75 10.34 -3.46
CA SER A 433 -26.93 9.60 -3.01
C SER A 433 -27.66 9.04 -4.22
N PHE A 434 -28.03 7.76 -4.17
CA PHE A 434 -28.93 7.17 -5.14
C PHE A 434 -30.35 7.11 -4.55
N ALA A 435 -31.32 7.69 -5.26
CA ALA A 435 -32.73 7.62 -4.93
C ALA A 435 -33.49 6.92 -6.06
N ALA A 436 -34.36 5.97 -5.71
CA ALA A 436 -35.32 5.38 -6.64
C ALA A 436 -36.72 5.83 -6.23
N SER A 437 -37.40 6.57 -7.10
CA SER A 437 -38.76 7.06 -6.87
C SER A 437 -39.68 6.56 -7.98
N GLY A 438 -40.45 5.50 -7.71
CA GLY A 438 -41.31 4.88 -8.71
C GLY A 438 -40.50 4.22 -9.84
N ASN A 439 -40.67 4.72 -11.07
CA ASN A 439 -39.93 4.25 -12.26
C ASN A 439 -38.68 5.08 -12.57
N GLU A 440 -38.35 6.07 -11.73
CA GLU A 440 -37.23 6.99 -11.97
C GLU A 440 -36.05 6.67 -11.04
N THR A 441 -34.85 6.74 -11.61
CA THR A 441 -33.58 6.53 -10.90
C THR A 441 -32.79 7.84 -10.89
N GLU A 442 -32.46 8.31 -9.70
CA GLU A 442 -31.79 9.61 -9.50
C GLU A 442 -30.46 9.41 -8.77
N LEU A 443 -29.40 9.97 -9.32
CA LEU A 443 -28.12 10.15 -8.67
C LEU A 443 -27.98 11.62 -8.26
N ILE A 444 -27.91 11.88 -6.96
CA ILE A 444 -27.84 13.22 -6.39
C ILE A 444 -26.42 13.44 -5.86
N ALA A 445 -25.73 14.43 -6.40
CA ALA A 445 -24.48 14.97 -5.89
C ALA A 445 -24.79 16.27 -5.16
N ALA A 446 -24.75 16.25 -3.83
CA ALA A 446 -25.15 17.39 -3.00
C ALA A 446 -24.00 17.90 -2.14
N SER A 447 -23.94 19.22 -1.95
CA SER A 447 -22.90 19.89 -1.17
C SER A 447 -23.43 21.14 -0.49
N SER A 448 -22.78 21.54 0.59
CA SER A 448 -23.18 22.71 1.39
C SER A 448 -22.67 24.04 0.81
N ALA A 449 -21.61 23.99 0.00
CA ALA A 449 -20.90 25.15 -0.50
C ALA A 449 -20.19 24.87 -1.83
N PRO A 450 -19.73 25.93 -2.51
CA PRO A 450 -19.19 25.79 -3.86
C PRO A 450 -18.07 24.75 -4.02
N LEU A 451 -17.04 24.80 -3.18
CA LEU A 451 -15.90 23.90 -3.35
C LEU A 451 -16.29 22.40 -3.18
N GLY A 452 -17.22 22.10 -2.27
CA GLY A 452 -17.79 20.75 -2.15
C GLY A 452 -18.55 20.31 -3.42
N CYS A 453 -19.26 21.23 -4.07
CA CYS A 453 -19.94 20.96 -5.34
C CYS A 453 -18.91 20.60 -6.44
N VAL A 454 -17.84 21.39 -6.56
CA VAL A 454 -16.73 21.11 -7.49
C VAL A 454 -16.16 19.71 -7.23
N TYR A 455 -15.88 19.35 -5.98
CA TYR A 455 -15.38 18.01 -5.65
C TYR A 455 -16.36 16.88 -5.92
N SER A 456 -17.66 17.11 -5.74
CA SER A 456 -18.67 16.12 -6.10
C SER A 456 -18.68 15.83 -7.60
N ILE A 457 -18.53 16.87 -8.44
CA ILE A 457 -18.43 16.73 -9.91
C ILE A 457 -17.13 16.00 -10.29
N SER A 458 -16.02 16.37 -9.68
CA SER A 458 -14.73 15.71 -9.89
C SER A 458 -14.76 14.24 -9.48
N ASP A 459 -15.46 13.88 -8.40
CA ASP A 459 -15.66 12.47 -8.01
C ASP A 459 -16.48 11.71 -9.05
N LEU A 460 -17.57 12.30 -9.57
CA LEU A 460 -18.30 11.71 -10.70
C LEU A 460 -17.38 11.50 -11.91
N GLN A 461 -16.49 12.44 -12.21
CA GLN A 461 -15.52 12.29 -13.30
C GLN A 461 -14.55 11.12 -13.08
N LEU A 462 -14.05 10.92 -11.86
CA LEU A 462 -13.18 9.78 -11.51
C LEU A 462 -13.92 8.43 -11.61
N ARG A 463 -15.24 8.45 -11.45
CA ARG A 463 -16.12 7.28 -11.55
C ARG A 463 -16.52 6.94 -12.98
N LEU A 464 -16.21 7.77 -13.97
CA LEU A 464 -16.51 7.49 -15.37
C LEU A 464 -15.76 6.25 -15.86
N LYS A 465 -16.48 5.38 -16.57
CA LYS A 465 -15.98 4.15 -17.18
C LYS A 465 -16.62 3.94 -18.55
N LYS A 466 -15.96 3.14 -19.37
CA LYS A 466 -16.42 2.74 -20.71
C LYS A 466 -16.65 1.23 -20.73
N ASP A 467 -17.75 0.80 -21.35
CA ASP A 467 -18.11 -0.60 -21.60
C ASP A 467 -18.59 -0.70 -23.05
N GLY A 468 -17.67 -1.04 -23.95
CA GLY A 468 -17.88 -0.90 -25.39
C GLY A 468 -18.15 0.55 -25.79
N GLU A 469 -19.32 0.81 -26.36
CA GLU A 469 -19.78 2.17 -26.75
C GLU A 469 -20.55 2.89 -25.62
N ARG A 470 -20.80 2.21 -24.49
CA ARG A 470 -21.57 2.77 -23.38
C ARG A 470 -20.63 3.42 -22.37
N VAL A 471 -21.07 4.53 -21.80
CA VAL A 471 -20.37 5.21 -20.70
C VAL A 471 -21.24 5.13 -19.46
N TYR A 472 -20.62 4.84 -18.32
CA TYR A 472 -21.31 4.71 -17.04
C TYR A 472 -20.48 5.26 -15.89
N LEU A 473 -21.14 5.54 -14.77
CA LEU A 473 -20.52 5.84 -13.48
C LEU A 473 -20.46 4.56 -12.65
N ASP A 474 -19.29 4.24 -12.12
CA ASP A 474 -19.06 3.06 -11.28
C ASP A 474 -19.15 3.40 -9.77
N PHE A 475 -20.00 2.65 -9.07
CA PHE A 475 -20.16 2.74 -7.61
C PHE A 475 -19.88 1.38 -6.96
N PRO A 476 -18.60 0.99 -6.86
CA PRO A 476 -18.20 -0.28 -6.25
C PRO A 476 -18.58 -0.38 -4.78
N GLU A 477 -18.98 0.71 -4.13
CA GLU A 477 -19.47 0.77 -2.75
C GLU A 477 -20.94 0.30 -2.62
N TRP A 478 -21.72 0.38 -3.70
CA TRP A 478 -23.17 0.09 -3.71
C TRP A 478 -23.46 -1.30 -4.28
N ARG A 479 -22.88 -2.35 -3.68
CA ARG A 479 -22.92 -3.73 -4.23
C ARG A 479 -24.19 -4.50 -3.96
N SER A 480 -24.95 -4.17 -2.91
CA SER A 480 -26.15 -4.94 -2.53
C SER A 480 -27.38 -4.05 -2.38
N GLU A 481 -28.58 -4.62 -2.53
CA GLU A 481 -29.83 -3.93 -2.19
C GLU A 481 -29.88 -3.46 -0.72
N SER A 482 -29.12 -4.13 0.16
CA SER A 482 -28.98 -3.76 1.58
C SER A 482 -27.93 -2.68 1.85
N SER A 483 -27.11 -2.32 0.87
CA SER A 483 -26.09 -1.29 1.04
C SER A 483 -26.74 0.10 1.05
N SER A 484 -26.33 0.92 2.02
CA SER A 484 -26.66 2.34 2.04
C SER A 484 -26.16 2.95 0.73
N LYS A 485 -27.07 3.33 -0.17
CA LYS A 485 -26.72 3.98 -1.44
C LYS A 485 -26.44 5.47 -1.23
N PHE A 486 -25.55 5.74 -0.28
CA PHE A 486 -25.15 7.05 0.19
C PHE A 486 -23.66 7.03 0.52
N ILE A 487 -22.94 8.00 -0.01
CA ILE A 487 -21.51 8.23 0.21
C ILE A 487 -21.40 9.66 0.74
N LEU A 488 -20.79 9.83 1.91
CA LEU A 488 -20.46 11.13 2.48
C LEU A 488 -18.94 11.29 2.49
N GLU A 489 -18.47 12.36 1.86
CA GLU A 489 -17.06 12.64 1.65
C GLU A 489 -16.69 13.94 2.37
N ILE A 490 -15.73 13.84 3.30
CA ILE A 490 -15.26 14.94 4.15
C ILE A 490 -13.73 14.87 4.18
N PRO A 491 -13.00 15.95 3.88
CA PRO A 491 -11.55 15.94 3.97
C PRO A 491 -11.06 15.81 5.42
N SER A 492 -9.88 15.21 5.59
CA SER A 492 -9.23 15.08 6.90
C SER A 492 -8.28 16.25 7.20
N VAL A 493 -7.60 16.78 6.19
CA VAL A 493 -6.74 17.98 6.26
C VAL A 493 -7.44 19.15 5.55
N GLU A 494 -7.45 20.35 6.13
CA GLU A 494 -8.26 21.48 5.65
C GLU A 494 -7.75 22.07 4.34
N ASP A 495 -6.47 22.51 4.30
CA ASP A 495 -5.84 22.99 3.07
C ASP A 495 -4.85 21.96 2.54
N ARG A 496 -5.03 21.57 1.28
CA ARG A 496 -4.25 20.52 0.61
C ARG A 496 -3.78 21.11 -0.70
N GLY A 497 -2.48 21.20 -0.88
CA GLY A 497 -1.95 21.88 -2.05
C GLY A 497 -0.71 21.27 -2.67
N GLU A 498 -0.29 21.94 -3.73
CA GLU A 498 0.92 21.60 -4.45
C GLU A 498 1.74 22.85 -4.72
N TYR A 499 3.04 22.74 -4.47
CA TYR A 499 4.02 23.78 -4.73
C TYR A 499 4.79 23.51 -6.01
N LEU A 500 4.58 24.37 -7.01
CA LEU A 500 5.34 24.41 -8.25
C LEU A 500 6.55 25.33 -8.13
N ASN A 501 7.74 24.77 -8.23
CA ASN A 501 8.99 25.50 -8.18
C ASN A 501 9.50 25.78 -9.61
N ILE A 502 9.35 27.02 -10.05
CA ILE A 502 9.44 27.44 -11.46
C ILE A 502 10.82 28.04 -11.75
N GLY A 503 11.70 27.23 -12.36
CA GLY A 503 13.01 27.70 -12.81
C GLY A 503 13.97 26.66 -13.41
N TYR A 504 13.60 25.38 -13.42
CA TYR A 504 14.51 24.28 -13.83
C TYR A 504 14.46 23.94 -15.33
N ASN A 505 13.52 24.54 -16.07
CA ASN A 505 13.47 24.52 -17.54
C ASN A 505 13.51 23.13 -18.24
N PHE A 506 12.82 22.12 -17.67
CA PHE A 506 12.62 20.83 -18.32
C PHE A 506 11.43 20.91 -19.27
N LYS A 507 11.72 21.14 -20.56
CA LYS A 507 10.72 21.30 -21.64
C LYS A 507 9.53 20.35 -21.47
N ASP A 508 8.33 20.91 -21.56
CA ASP A 508 7.03 20.24 -21.39
C ASP A 508 6.76 19.64 -20.00
N ILE A 509 7.78 19.38 -19.17
CA ILE A 509 7.65 18.75 -17.85
C ILE A 509 7.48 19.78 -16.72
N THR A 510 8.29 20.85 -16.70
CA THR A 510 8.18 21.94 -15.74
C THR A 510 7.35 23.10 -16.33
N PRO A 511 6.69 23.95 -15.51
CA PRO A 511 5.68 24.90 -15.98
C PRO A 511 6.16 26.11 -16.80
N HIS A 512 7.47 26.38 -16.83
CA HIS A 512 8.10 27.51 -17.55
C HIS A 512 7.68 27.68 -19.03
N GLU A 513 7.45 26.57 -19.75
CA GLU A 513 7.11 26.56 -21.18
C GLU A 513 5.64 26.18 -21.44
N TRP A 514 4.84 25.98 -20.39
CA TRP A 514 3.44 25.61 -20.55
C TRP A 514 2.65 26.76 -21.17
N ASN A 515 1.80 26.42 -22.15
CA ASN A 515 0.79 27.32 -22.68
C ASN A 515 -0.45 27.36 -21.75
N THR A 516 -1.39 28.25 -22.05
CA THR A 516 -2.65 28.39 -21.30
C THR A 516 -3.41 27.07 -21.16
N GLU A 517 -3.56 26.31 -22.24
CA GLU A 517 -4.28 25.04 -22.23
C GLU A 517 -3.66 24.02 -21.28
N ARG A 518 -2.32 23.92 -21.25
CA ARG A 518 -1.62 23.01 -20.35
C ARG A 518 -1.71 23.44 -18.89
N TRP A 519 -1.69 24.75 -18.62
CA TRP A 519 -1.96 25.28 -17.28
C TRP A 519 -3.38 24.95 -16.81
N HIS A 520 -4.38 25.19 -17.67
CA HIS A 520 -5.78 24.86 -17.37
C HIS A 520 -5.94 23.37 -17.08
N GLN A 521 -5.40 22.52 -17.96
CA GLN A 521 -5.42 21.07 -17.79
C GLN A 521 -4.73 20.61 -16.50
N TYR A 522 -3.60 21.23 -16.13
CA TYR A 522 -2.92 20.91 -14.89
C TYR A 522 -3.75 21.29 -13.66
N ILE A 523 -4.38 22.46 -13.67
CA ILE A 523 -5.26 22.91 -12.58
C ILE A 523 -6.49 22.00 -12.44
N ASP A 524 -7.10 21.59 -13.55
CA ASP A 524 -8.21 20.62 -13.53
C ASP A 524 -7.82 19.32 -12.85
N MET A 525 -6.60 18.86 -13.16
CA MET A 525 -5.99 17.70 -12.53
C MET A 525 -5.77 17.91 -11.02
N LEU A 526 -5.39 19.10 -10.54
CA LEU A 526 -5.32 19.38 -9.09
C LEU A 526 -6.68 19.24 -8.40
N VAL A 527 -7.76 19.67 -9.05
CA VAL A 527 -9.12 19.49 -8.52
C VAL A 527 -9.48 18.00 -8.45
N LEU A 528 -9.15 17.22 -9.49
CA LEU A 528 -9.36 15.76 -9.50
C LEU A 528 -8.56 15.05 -8.41
N ALA A 529 -7.36 15.55 -8.08
CA ALA A 529 -6.58 15.10 -6.94
C ALA A 529 -7.21 15.46 -5.58
N ARG A 530 -8.29 16.27 -5.54
CA ARG A 530 -8.93 16.84 -4.35
C ARG A 530 -8.07 17.87 -3.59
N LEU A 531 -7.19 18.58 -4.32
CA LEU A 531 -6.45 19.72 -3.79
C LEU A 531 -7.31 21.00 -3.88
N ASN A 532 -7.11 21.93 -2.96
CA ASN A 532 -7.77 23.24 -2.93
C ASN A 532 -6.79 24.41 -3.03
N ARG A 533 -5.49 24.12 -3.21
CA ARG A 533 -4.47 25.16 -3.16
C ARG A 533 -3.32 24.91 -4.13
N LEU A 534 -2.96 25.95 -4.87
CA LEU A 534 -1.77 25.99 -5.72
C LEU A 534 -0.76 26.95 -5.09
N TYR A 535 0.48 26.52 -4.92
CA TYR A 535 1.58 27.38 -4.54
C TYR A 535 2.56 27.49 -5.70
N PHE A 536 3.18 28.65 -5.87
CA PHE A 536 4.24 28.81 -6.85
C PHE A 536 5.36 29.72 -6.35
N TYR A 537 6.58 29.40 -6.77
CA TYR A 537 7.78 30.20 -6.58
C TYR A 537 8.44 30.39 -7.94
N ILE A 538 8.91 31.61 -8.20
CA ILE A 538 9.67 31.93 -9.40
C ILE A 538 11.11 32.20 -9.00
N TRP A 539 12.04 31.56 -9.69
CA TRP A 539 13.48 31.84 -9.55
C TRP A 539 13.81 33.24 -10.11
N ASN A 540 13.60 34.25 -9.26
CA ASN A 540 13.72 35.67 -9.61
C ASN A 540 15.14 36.12 -9.99
N ASP A 541 16.16 35.29 -9.78
CA ASP A 541 17.51 35.57 -10.23
C ASP A 541 17.59 35.71 -11.75
N ILE A 542 16.80 34.91 -12.47
CA ILE A 542 16.76 34.90 -13.94
C ILE A 542 15.38 35.30 -14.45
N TYR A 543 14.31 34.86 -13.79
CA TYR A 543 12.94 34.99 -14.30
C TYR A 543 12.20 36.23 -13.79
N THR A 544 12.89 37.27 -13.35
CA THR A 544 12.27 38.51 -12.84
C THR A 544 11.62 39.36 -13.94
N MET A 545 10.59 40.12 -13.54
CA MET A 545 9.99 41.24 -14.30
C MET A 545 10.28 42.61 -13.68
N TYR A 546 11.24 42.71 -12.77
CA TYR A 546 11.66 43.99 -12.19
C TYR A 546 12.33 44.89 -13.25
N PRO A 547 11.80 46.10 -13.53
CA PRO A 547 12.28 46.96 -14.60
C PRO A 547 13.76 47.37 -14.51
N GLY A 548 14.35 47.33 -13.32
CA GLY A 548 15.78 47.63 -13.12
C GLY A 548 16.72 46.49 -13.53
N SER A 549 16.20 45.28 -13.74
CA SER A 549 16.97 44.12 -14.21
C SER A 549 16.96 44.03 -15.74
N GLU A 550 18.09 43.67 -16.34
CA GLU A 550 18.20 43.36 -17.77
C GLU A 550 17.38 42.12 -18.16
N PHE A 551 17.17 41.18 -17.22
CA PHE A 551 16.39 39.98 -17.46
C PHE A 551 14.90 40.25 -17.70
N SER A 552 14.36 41.35 -17.16
CA SER A 552 12.95 41.77 -17.40
C SER A 552 12.62 42.02 -18.88
N ARG A 553 13.64 42.14 -19.74
CA ARG A 553 13.48 42.32 -21.20
C ARG A 553 13.37 40.99 -21.95
N ASN A 554 13.56 39.86 -21.27
CA ASN A 554 13.42 38.54 -21.86
C ASN A 554 11.93 38.23 -22.09
N SER A 555 11.56 37.89 -23.34
CA SER A 555 10.19 37.54 -23.69
C SER A 555 9.68 36.31 -22.94
N LEU A 556 10.57 35.38 -22.58
CA LEU A 556 10.21 34.21 -21.77
C LEU A 556 9.73 34.61 -20.37
N ASN A 557 10.38 35.58 -19.73
CA ASN A 557 9.98 36.04 -18.40
C ASN A 557 8.58 36.65 -18.44
N LEU A 558 8.31 37.48 -19.45
CA LEU A 558 6.98 38.05 -19.68
C LEU A 558 5.93 36.94 -19.87
N GLN A 559 6.22 35.97 -20.73
CA GLN A 559 5.32 34.83 -20.98
C GLN A 559 5.02 34.03 -19.71
N ILE A 560 6.04 33.73 -18.88
CA ILE A 560 5.86 33.03 -17.61
C ILE A 560 4.90 33.81 -16.70
N HIS A 561 5.08 35.13 -16.58
CA HIS A 561 4.25 35.97 -15.73
C HIS A 561 2.81 36.08 -16.24
N GLU A 562 2.62 36.22 -17.55
CA GLU A 562 1.28 36.23 -18.17
C GLU A 562 0.56 34.90 -17.98
N ASN A 563 1.27 33.78 -18.19
CA ASN A 563 0.70 32.44 -18.02
C ASN A 563 0.34 32.14 -16.56
N ILE A 564 1.15 32.56 -15.59
CA ILE A 564 0.83 32.38 -14.17
C ILE A 564 -0.37 33.25 -13.78
N ARG A 565 -0.50 34.47 -14.32
CA ARG A 565 -1.71 35.29 -14.09
C ARG A 565 -2.97 34.64 -14.60
N GLU A 566 -2.91 34.07 -15.80
CA GLU A 566 -4.01 33.28 -16.37
C GLU A 566 -4.29 32.03 -15.53
N ALA A 567 -3.25 31.33 -15.05
CA ALA A 567 -3.38 30.20 -14.15
C ALA A 567 -4.05 30.57 -12.81
N ILE A 568 -3.76 31.75 -12.26
CA ILE A 568 -4.43 32.26 -11.04
C ILE A 568 -5.93 32.46 -11.31
N ASP A 569 -6.27 33.17 -12.38
CA ASP A 569 -7.68 33.45 -12.73
C ASP A 569 -8.46 32.15 -12.98
N TYR A 570 -7.81 31.16 -13.61
CA TYR A 570 -8.41 29.85 -13.84
C TYR A 570 -8.55 29.02 -12.56
N ALA A 571 -7.54 29.00 -11.69
CA ALA A 571 -7.61 28.33 -10.38
C ALA A 571 -8.79 28.87 -9.54
N HIS A 572 -8.98 30.19 -9.51
CA HIS A 572 -10.12 30.82 -8.84
C HIS A 572 -11.46 30.39 -9.44
N SER A 573 -11.54 30.20 -10.76
CA SER A 573 -12.74 29.71 -11.42
C SER A 573 -13.13 28.29 -11.01
N LEU A 574 -12.24 27.54 -10.36
CA LEU A 574 -12.50 26.20 -9.82
C LEU A 574 -12.50 26.18 -8.28
N GLY A 575 -12.37 27.35 -7.64
CA GLY A 575 -12.35 27.50 -6.19
C GLY A 575 -11.03 27.12 -5.52
N LEU A 576 -9.92 27.07 -6.27
CA LEU A 576 -8.58 26.87 -5.71
C LEU A 576 -8.01 28.21 -5.25
N ASP A 577 -7.45 28.23 -4.04
CA ASP A 577 -6.63 29.35 -3.58
C ASP A 577 -5.23 29.28 -4.20
N VAL A 578 -4.62 30.44 -4.44
CA VAL A 578 -3.25 30.53 -4.95
C VAL A 578 -2.33 31.27 -3.99
N THR A 579 -1.20 30.67 -3.65
CA THR A 579 -0.15 31.26 -2.80
C THR A 579 1.06 31.64 -3.63
N TYR A 580 1.41 32.92 -3.60
CA TYR A 580 2.68 33.39 -4.14
C TYR A 580 3.79 33.25 -3.09
N MET A 581 4.85 32.53 -3.41
CA MET A 581 6.01 32.36 -2.54
C MET A 581 7.14 33.29 -2.94
N ILE A 582 7.81 33.92 -1.97
CA ILE A 582 8.97 34.80 -2.19
C ILE A 582 10.10 34.51 -1.21
N CYS A 583 11.34 34.83 -1.62
CA CYS A 583 12.47 34.95 -0.71
C CYS A 583 13.03 36.38 -0.76
N PRO A 584 12.67 37.29 0.18
CA PRO A 584 12.97 38.72 0.07
C PRO A 584 14.45 39.08 -0.17
N THR A 585 15.36 38.22 0.28
CA THR A 585 16.82 38.40 0.14
C THR A 585 17.40 37.80 -1.15
N TYR A 586 16.58 37.24 -2.03
CA TYR A 586 17.03 36.66 -3.30
C TYR A 586 16.83 37.65 -4.44
N PHE A 587 17.92 38.08 -5.08
CA PHE A 587 17.94 39.15 -6.08
C PHE A 587 18.03 38.62 -7.52
N PRO A 588 17.58 39.42 -8.51
CA PRO A 588 18.01 39.27 -9.90
C PRO A 588 19.54 39.22 -10.00
N ALA A 589 20.07 38.22 -10.69
CA ALA A 589 21.51 37.94 -10.69
C ALA A 589 22.33 39.11 -11.28
N ASP A 590 21.79 39.82 -12.27
CA ASP A 590 22.45 40.96 -12.90
C ASP A 590 22.53 42.18 -11.96
N ILE A 591 21.53 42.38 -11.11
CA ILE A 591 21.54 43.41 -10.06
C ILE A 591 22.52 43.01 -8.97
N TRP A 592 22.42 41.77 -8.49
CA TRP A 592 23.32 41.25 -7.46
C TRP A 592 24.80 41.35 -7.86
N GLN A 593 25.15 41.04 -9.10
CA GLN A 593 26.51 41.19 -9.62
C GLN A 593 27.00 42.64 -9.64
N LYS A 594 26.12 43.61 -9.85
CA LYS A 594 26.43 45.05 -9.84
C LYS A 594 26.62 45.61 -8.43
N HIS A 595 26.19 44.87 -7.40
CA HIS A 595 26.18 45.31 -5.99
C HIS A 595 26.93 44.35 -5.04
N PRO A 596 28.25 44.12 -5.23
CA PRO A 596 29.05 43.25 -4.37
C PRO A 596 29.04 43.67 -2.89
N GLU A 597 28.82 44.95 -2.60
CA GLU A 597 28.69 45.46 -1.24
C GLU A 597 27.45 44.96 -0.50
N MET A 598 26.44 44.45 -1.23
CA MET A 598 25.19 43.93 -0.69
C MET A 598 25.18 42.41 -0.53
N HIS A 599 26.22 41.69 -0.96
CA HIS A 599 26.27 40.22 -0.91
C HIS A 599 26.10 39.71 0.53
N ALA A 600 25.28 38.67 0.69
CA ALA A 600 25.12 38.00 1.97
C ALA A 600 26.38 37.21 2.37
N GLU A 601 26.60 37.04 3.66
CA GLU A 601 27.52 36.02 4.18
C GLU A 601 26.69 34.78 4.53
N ILE A 602 26.51 33.89 3.56
CA ILE A 602 25.83 32.59 3.72
C ILE A 602 26.35 31.63 2.63
N GLU A 603 26.28 30.32 2.88
CA GLU A 603 26.83 29.29 2.00
C GLU A 603 26.33 29.39 0.56
N TYR A 604 25.05 29.72 0.34
CA TYR A 604 24.46 29.88 -0.99
C TYR A 604 25.27 30.85 -1.90
N VAL A 605 25.79 31.95 -1.35
CA VAL A 605 26.59 32.91 -2.12
C VAL A 605 27.86 32.27 -2.69
N ALA A 606 28.49 31.35 -1.94
CA ALA A 606 29.67 30.63 -2.41
C ALA A 606 29.36 29.69 -3.60
N HIS A 607 28.09 29.27 -3.73
CA HIS A 607 27.60 28.46 -4.85
C HIS A 607 27.01 29.31 -5.99
N GLY A 608 27.12 30.64 -5.92
CA GLY A 608 26.69 31.55 -6.97
C GLY A 608 25.24 32.01 -6.88
N PHE A 609 24.53 31.68 -5.81
CA PHE A 609 23.16 32.16 -5.59
C PHE A 609 23.16 33.65 -5.18
N PRO A 610 22.32 34.50 -5.80
CA PRO A 610 22.27 35.94 -5.55
C PRO A 610 21.55 36.36 -4.25
N ALA A 611 22.01 35.85 -3.11
CA ALA A 611 21.51 36.24 -1.80
C ALA A 611 22.14 37.58 -1.33
N VAL A 612 21.32 38.45 -0.75
CA VAL A 612 21.74 39.77 -0.22
C VAL A 612 21.62 39.88 1.29
N CYS A 613 22.50 40.69 1.86
CA CYS A 613 22.45 41.10 3.26
C CYS A 613 21.38 42.19 3.45
N PRO A 614 20.28 41.92 4.19
CA PRO A 614 19.19 42.90 4.36
C PRO A 614 19.61 44.18 5.11
N ASN A 615 20.72 44.11 5.88
CA ASN A 615 21.26 45.25 6.61
C ASN A 615 22.41 45.95 5.87
N ALA A 616 22.80 45.50 4.67
CA ALA A 616 23.78 46.24 3.89
C ALA A 616 23.20 47.60 3.44
N PRO A 617 24.01 48.67 3.38
CA PRO A 617 23.52 49.98 2.96
C PRO A 617 22.81 49.93 1.61
N GLY A 618 21.57 50.42 1.54
CA GLY A 618 20.75 50.44 0.32
C GLY A 618 20.08 49.13 -0.06
N ALA A 619 20.48 47.98 0.53
CA ALA A 619 19.91 46.68 0.18
C ALA A 619 18.42 46.59 0.52
N TRP A 620 17.99 47.10 1.68
CA TRP A 620 16.60 47.02 2.12
C TRP A 620 15.62 47.72 1.16
N ASP A 621 15.96 48.92 0.71
CA ASP A 621 15.12 49.67 -0.22
C ASP A 621 15.06 48.96 -1.59
N MET A 622 16.19 48.43 -2.05
CA MET A 622 16.25 47.66 -3.30
C MET A 622 15.47 46.34 -3.22
N MET A 623 15.52 45.62 -2.09
CA MET A 623 14.69 44.43 -1.85
C MET A 623 13.20 44.78 -1.99
N LYS A 624 12.77 45.90 -1.39
CA LYS A 624 11.37 46.36 -1.47
C LYS A 624 10.99 46.77 -2.89
N ASP A 625 11.86 47.46 -3.62
CA ASP A 625 11.58 47.87 -5.00
C ASP A 625 11.43 46.67 -5.94
N ILE A 626 12.32 45.68 -5.83
CA ILE A 626 12.26 44.44 -6.62
C ILE A 626 10.95 43.72 -6.35
N TYR A 627 10.67 43.37 -5.09
CA TYR A 627 9.50 42.56 -4.76
C TYR A 627 8.18 43.31 -4.88
N ARG A 628 8.15 44.65 -4.76
CA ARG A 628 6.95 45.43 -5.09
C ARG A 628 6.58 45.25 -6.56
N SER A 629 7.57 45.21 -7.46
CA SER A 629 7.34 44.97 -8.89
C SER A 629 6.80 43.57 -9.14
N GLU A 630 7.39 42.54 -8.50
CA GLU A 630 6.94 41.15 -8.66
C GLU A 630 5.53 40.94 -8.07
N MET A 631 5.26 41.47 -6.88
CA MET A 631 3.95 41.38 -6.23
C MET A 631 2.83 42.04 -7.05
N GLN A 632 3.13 43.07 -7.86
CA GLN A 632 2.13 43.68 -8.75
C GLN A 632 1.62 42.70 -9.82
N TRP A 633 2.51 41.87 -10.37
CA TRP A 633 2.13 40.84 -11.34
C TRP A 633 1.18 39.81 -10.75
N PHE A 634 1.41 39.43 -9.48
CA PHE A 634 0.66 38.38 -8.80
C PHE A 634 -0.25 38.92 -7.70
N SER A 635 -0.74 40.16 -7.86
CA SER A 635 -1.61 40.82 -6.88
C SER A 635 -2.95 40.12 -6.65
N LYS A 636 -3.35 39.20 -7.53
CA LYS A 636 -4.56 38.38 -7.37
C LYS A 636 -4.35 37.15 -6.49
N SER A 637 -3.12 36.77 -6.12
CA SER A 637 -2.90 35.61 -5.25
C SER A 637 -3.54 35.82 -3.87
N ASP A 638 -4.16 34.76 -3.34
CA ASP A 638 -4.91 34.76 -2.08
C ASP A 638 -4.02 34.74 -0.84
N ALA A 639 -2.76 34.39 -1.01
CA ALA A 639 -1.78 34.38 0.06
C ALA A 639 -0.38 34.74 -0.43
N LEU A 640 0.42 35.30 0.48
CA LEU A 640 1.87 35.44 0.33
C LEU A 640 2.57 34.56 1.35
N GLN A 641 3.48 33.70 0.89
CA GLN A 641 4.37 32.93 1.76
C GLN A 641 5.81 33.43 1.64
N ILE A 642 6.44 33.72 2.78
CA ILE A 642 7.80 34.24 2.84
C ILE A 642 8.74 33.12 3.28
N TRP A 643 9.70 32.80 2.41
CA TRP A 643 10.81 31.90 2.65
C TRP A 643 12.04 32.69 3.06
N PHE A 644 12.71 32.28 4.14
CA PHE A 644 13.87 33.00 4.64
C PHE A 644 15.21 32.48 4.10
N TYR A 645 15.29 31.18 3.77
CA TYR A 645 16.58 30.48 3.69
C TYR A 645 16.71 29.46 2.55
N ASP A 646 15.92 29.52 1.46
CA ASP A 646 16.06 28.56 0.35
C ASP A 646 15.65 29.13 -1.03
N PRO A 647 16.61 29.69 -1.80
CA PRO A 647 17.89 30.24 -1.34
C PRO A 647 17.73 31.68 -0.82
N GLY A 648 18.32 31.98 0.33
CA GLY A 648 18.27 33.34 0.90
C GLY A 648 18.92 33.46 2.27
N GLY A 649 18.70 34.60 2.93
CA GLY A 649 19.20 34.91 4.25
C GLY A 649 20.64 35.48 4.26
N CYS A 650 21.10 35.86 5.44
CA CYS A 650 22.45 36.38 5.63
C CYS A 650 22.89 36.20 7.09
N TRP A 651 24.12 35.76 7.31
CA TRP A 651 24.71 35.52 8.64
C TRP A 651 25.90 36.43 8.96
N CYS A 652 26.03 37.57 8.27
CA CYS A 652 27.19 38.43 8.47
C CYS A 652 27.24 39.05 9.87
N GLU A 653 28.45 39.21 10.40
CA GLU A 653 28.70 39.97 11.63
C GLU A 653 28.83 41.47 11.33
N LYS A 654 29.41 41.83 10.17
CA LYS A 654 29.67 43.21 9.75
C LYS A 654 28.45 44.12 9.84
N ASN A 655 27.29 43.63 9.39
CA ASN A 655 26.02 44.38 9.43
C ASN A 655 25.07 43.85 10.52
N GLY A 656 25.59 43.08 11.48
CA GLY A 656 24.85 42.60 12.65
C GLY A 656 23.76 41.57 12.38
N CYS A 657 23.75 40.90 11.23
CA CYS A 657 22.70 39.92 10.90
C CYS A 657 22.71 38.73 11.86
N ARG A 658 23.91 38.17 12.13
CA ARG A 658 24.08 36.97 12.95
C ARG A 658 23.39 37.03 14.32
N HIS A 659 23.55 38.14 15.03
CA HIS A 659 23.03 38.30 16.40
C HIS A 659 21.59 38.84 16.45
N ASN A 660 21.02 39.24 15.31
CA ASN A 660 19.69 39.86 15.24
C ASN A 660 18.74 39.11 14.31
N GLN A 661 18.98 37.81 14.05
CA GLN A 661 18.21 37.04 13.06
C GLN A 661 16.70 37.10 13.29
N ALA A 662 16.23 36.76 14.49
CA ALA A 662 14.80 36.79 14.82
C ALA A 662 14.14 38.14 14.49
N ALA A 663 14.80 39.26 14.81
CA ALA A 663 14.28 40.60 14.54
C ALA A 663 14.29 40.94 13.06
N ILE A 664 15.34 40.56 12.33
CA ILE A 664 15.50 40.82 10.89
C ILE A 664 14.48 40.02 10.08
N LEU A 665 14.32 38.73 10.37
CA LEU A 665 13.36 37.88 9.67
C LEU A 665 11.92 38.30 9.99
N ALA A 666 11.61 38.65 11.24
CA ALA A 666 10.29 39.18 11.60
C ALA A 666 10.01 40.52 10.91
N ARG A 667 11.02 41.38 10.75
CA ARG A 667 10.90 42.63 9.97
C ARG A 667 10.63 42.35 8.49
N GLN A 668 11.33 41.38 7.89
CA GLN A 668 11.06 40.95 6.52
C GLN A 668 9.62 40.44 6.38
N PHE A 669 9.19 39.55 7.28
CA PHE A 669 7.82 39.05 7.25
C PHE A 669 6.79 40.18 7.35
N ASN A 670 6.95 41.09 8.31
CA ASN A 670 6.04 42.21 8.49
C ASN A 670 6.02 43.15 7.27
N GLU A 671 7.16 43.71 6.85
CA GLU A 671 7.18 44.73 5.80
C GLU A 671 6.67 44.21 4.45
N PHE A 672 7.08 42.99 4.05
CA PHE A 672 6.66 42.42 2.77
C PHE A 672 5.20 41.96 2.79
N SER A 673 4.71 41.47 3.93
CA SER A 673 3.27 41.18 4.10
C SER A 673 2.43 42.45 4.01
N GLN A 674 2.84 43.56 4.66
CA GLN A 674 2.12 44.83 4.54
C GLN A 674 2.14 45.36 3.10
N MET A 675 3.27 45.24 2.40
CA MET A 675 3.36 45.61 0.98
C MET A 675 2.40 44.82 0.11
N PHE A 676 2.27 43.51 0.34
CA PHE A 676 1.30 42.71 -0.42
C PHE A 676 -0.15 43.02 -0.02
N LYS A 677 -0.40 43.31 1.26
CA LYS A 677 -1.72 43.75 1.76
C LYS A 677 -2.21 45.04 1.11
N GLU A 678 -1.29 45.94 0.73
CA GLU A 678 -1.62 47.15 -0.05
C GLU A 678 -2.21 46.81 -1.44
N LEU A 679 -1.79 45.68 -2.03
CA LEU A 679 -2.24 45.21 -3.34
C LEU A 679 -3.46 44.28 -3.25
N ASN A 680 -3.48 43.41 -2.24
CA ASN A 680 -4.60 42.53 -1.94
C ASN A 680 -4.95 42.58 -0.44
N PRO A 681 -5.94 43.41 -0.04
CA PRO A 681 -6.35 43.54 1.36
C PRO A 681 -6.90 42.26 2.00
N ALA A 682 -7.33 41.28 1.18
CA ALA A 682 -7.87 40.00 1.63
C ALA A 682 -6.81 38.90 1.76
N ALA A 683 -5.56 39.17 1.35
CA ALA A 683 -4.51 38.17 1.34
C ALA A 683 -4.19 37.61 2.74
N ARG A 684 -3.97 36.30 2.79
CA ARG A 684 -3.40 35.59 3.95
C ARG A 684 -1.87 35.64 3.91
N PHE A 685 -1.24 35.44 5.07
CA PHE A 685 0.23 35.50 5.18
C PHE A 685 0.77 34.25 5.85
N GLU A 686 1.88 33.77 5.30
CA GLU A 686 2.55 32.57 5.79
C GLU A 686 4.06 32.80 5.89
N PHE A 687 4.69 32.31 6.94
CA PHE A 687 6.15 32.31 7.06
C PHE A 687 6.66 30.88 7.09
N ASN A 688 7.68 30.62 6.27
CA ASN A 688 8.27 29.30 6.16
C ASN A 688 9.51 29.20 7.06
N ILE A 689 9.46 28.27 8.01
CA ILE A 689 10.55 27.97 8.93
C ILE A 689 11.51 26.90 8.38
N TRP A 690 11.32 26.43 7.15
CA TRP A 690 12.28 25.61 6.40
C TRP A 690 13.41 26.48 5.81
N PRO A 691 14.72 26.17 5.99
CA PRO A 691 15.32 25.24 6.94
C PRO A 691 15.97 25.90 8.18
N ILE A 692 15.20 26.59 9.04
CA ILE A 692 15.70 27.30 10.22
C ILE A 692 16.53 26.39 11.14
N TRP A 693 16.10 25.16 11.44
CA TRP A 693 16.81 24.27 12.36
C TRP A 693 18.23 23.94 11.87
N LEU A 694 18.43 23.83 10.54
CA LEU A 694 19.74 23.59 9.93
C LEU A 694 20.67 24.77 10.23
N TRP A 695 20.15 25.99 10.07
CA TRP A 695 20.93 27.19 10.32
C TRP A 695 21.15 27.46 11.80
N GLU A 696 20.18 27.20 12.68
CA GLU A 696 20.37 27.24 14.14
C GLU A 696 21.50 26.31 14.58
N HIS A 697 21.52 25.09 14.04
CA HIS A 697 22.58 24.12 14.29
C HIS A 697 23.94 24.60 13.79
N ASN A 698 24.02 25.00 12.51
CA ASN A 698 25.28 25.41 11.88
C ASN A 698 25.87 26.67 12.54
N MET A 699 25.02 27.62 12.93
CA MET A 699 25.44 28.91 13.47
C MET A 699 25.55 28.93 14.99
N LYS A 700 25.00 27.93 15.66
CA LYS A 700 24.91 27.77 17.12
C LYS A 700 24.15 28.93 17.79
N ILE A 701 23.05 29.33 17.18
CA ILE A 701 22.19 30.41 17.64
C ILE A 701 20.75 29.94 17.46
N ASP A 702 20.02 29.80 18.56
CA ASP A 702 18.58 29.50 18.53
C ASP A 702 17.81 30.83 18.41
N TYR A 703 16.95 30.96 17.40
CA TYR A 703 16.20 32.19 17.11
C TYR A 703 14.77 31.96 16.63
N ARG A 704 14.35 30.71 16.35
CA ARG A 704 13.01 30.37 15.89
C ARG A 704 11.90 30.86 16.82
N LYS A 705 12.04 30.59 18.12
CA LYS A 705 11.04 31.01 19.11
C LYS A 705 10.88 32.52 19.15
N ASP A 706 12.00 33.23 19.16
CA ASP A 706 12.02 34.70 19.19
C ASP A 706 11.47 35.29 17.88
N LEU A 707 11.73 34.65 16.73
CA LEU A 707 11.12 35.00 15.45
C LEU A 707 9.59 34.94 15.55
N SER A 708 9.04 33.80 15.99
CA SER A 708 7.60 33.61 16.14
C SER A 708 6.99 34.62 17.14
N LEU A 709 7.64 34.87 18.27
CA LEU A 709 7.18 35.90 19.23
C LEU A 709 7.22 37.33 18.63
N ASN A 710 8.25 37.66 17.86
CA ASN A 710 8.35 38.96 17.21
C ASN A 710 7.26 39.14 16.13
N ILE A 711 6.99 38.12 15.32
CA ILE A 711 5.88 38.14 14.35
C ILE A 711 4.55 38.34 15.09
N LYS A 712 4.32 37.60 16.18
CA LYS A 712 3.11 37.75 17.00
C LYS A 712 2.92 39.17 17.50
N SER A 713 4.01 39.80 17.94
CA SER A 713 4.03 41.20 18.38
C SER A 713 3.62 42.17 17.26
N TYR A 714 4.18 42.00 16.05
CA TYR A 714 3.86 42.87 14.90
C TYR A 714 2.40 42.80 14.47
N PHE A 715 1.81 41.60 14.49
CA PHE A 715 0.44 41.40 13.99
C PHE A 715 -0.63 41.51 15.08
N SER A 716 -0.24 41.62 16.35
CA SER A 716 -1.16 41.73 17.49
C SER A 716 -2.30 40.72 17.34
N ASP A 717 -3.57 41.10 17.51
CA ASP A 717 -4.72 40.18 17.47
C ASP A 717 -4.95 39.48 16.11
N GLN A 718 -4.25 39.86 15.03
CA GLN A 718 -4.36 39.22 13.70
C GLN A 718 -3.42 38.01 13.53
N TYR A 719 -2.61 37.67 14.54
CA TYR A 719 -1.61 36.60 14.42
C TYR A 719 -2.23 35.21 14.18
N ASN A 720 -3.44 34.98 14.67
CA ASN A 720 -4.14 33.69 14.54
C ASN A 720 -4.59 33.37 13.10
N SER A 721 -4.57 34.35 12.19
CA SER A 721 -4.78 34.12 10.75
C SER A 721 -3.49 33.89 9.97
N ILE A 722 -2.33 33.98 10.62
CA ILE A 722 -1.02 33.70 10.01
C ILE A 722 -0.72 32.21 10.13
N SER A 723 -0.20 31.62 9.05
CA SER A 723 0.27 30.23 9.06
C SER A 723 1.79 30.16 9.22
N ALA A 724 2.25 29.31 10.14
CA ALA A 724 3.63 28.87 10.22
C ALA A 724 3.81 27.59 9.41
N VAL A 725 4.78 27.57 8.49
CA VAL A 725 5.02 26.44 7.60
C VAL A 725 6.32 25.76 7.96
N GLY A 726 6.25 24.51 8.41
CA GLY A 726 7.42 23.67 8.68
C GLY A 726 7.39 22.41 7.83
N ALA A 727 8.21 21.42 8.16
CA ALA A 727 8.27 20.15 7.41
C ALA A 727 8.08 18.93 8.31
N PRO A 728 7.61 17.82 7.74
CA PRO A 728 7.21 16.64 8.50
C PRO A 728 8.36 15.70 8.88
N ASP A 729 9.62 16.08 8.65
CA ASP A 729 10.77 15.18 8.87
C ASP A 729 10.92 14.74 10.33
N ASN A 730 10.59 15.61 11.29
CA ASN A 730 10.47 15.30 12.71
C ASN A 730 9.74 16.42 13.49
N ASP A 731 9.47 16.20 14.77
CA ASP A 731 8.79 17.18 15.64
C ASP A 731 9.49 18.54 15.71
N THR A 732 10.82 18.59 15.55
CA THR A 732 11.57 19.85 15.58
C THR A 732 11.48 20.62 14.27
N THR A 733 11.17 19.98 13.14
CA THR A 733 10.96 20.66 11.85
C THR A 733 9.50 21.04 11.64
N LEU A 734 8.57 20.36 12.33
CA LEU A 734 7.15 20.70 12.33
C LEU A 734 6.87 22.01 13.07
N PRO A 735 5.83 22.77 12.68
CA PRO A 735 5.46 24.04 13.30
C PRO A 735 4.71 23.87 14.65
N LEU A 736 5.06 22.88 15.47
CA LEU A 736 4.37 22.58 16.73
C LEU A 736 4.55 23.68 17.77
N LEU A 737 5.74 24.29 17.84
CA LEU A 737 5.99 25.46 18.67
C LEU A 737 5.06 26.62 18.30
N GLU A 738 4.90 26.89 17.01
CA GLU A 738 4.04 27.96 16.52
C GLU A 738 2.56 27.63 16.78
N LYS A 739 2.17 26.35 16.69
CA LYS A 739 0.84 25.91 17.12
C LYS A 739 0.55 26.24 18.58
N GLU A 740 1.48 25.96 19.49
CA GLU A 740 1.36 26.31 20.91
C GLU A 740 1.24 27.83 21.13
N LEU A 741 1.85 28.62 20.25
CA LEU A 741 1.73 30.08 20.25
C LEU A 741 0.42 30.58 19.62
N GLY A 742 -0.38 29.68 19.02
CA GLY A 742 -1.71 29.93 18.46
C GLY A 742 -1.74 30.30 16.98
N TYR A 743 -0.68 29.99 16.22
CA TYR A 743 -0.67 30.13 14.76
C TYR A 743 -1.45 28.99 14.10
N ARG A 744 -1.90 29.23 12.87
CA ARG A 744 -2.22 28.13 11.94
C ARG A 744 -0.92 27.43 11.54
N THR A 745 -1.02 26.18 11.13
CA THR A 745 0.14 25.33 10.84
C THR A 745 0.04 24.64 9.49
N SER A 746 1.16 24.62 8.77
CA SER A 746 1.29 23.90 7.52
C SER A 746 2.50 22.97 7.51
N ALA A 747 2.35 21.81 6.87
CA ALA A 747 3.44 20.88 6.57
C ALA A 747 3.85 20.97 5.09
N PHE A 748 5.13 21.24 4.86
CA PHE A 748 5.78 21.21 3.56
C PHE A 748 6.44 19.85 3.31
N ILE A 749 5.91 19.07 2.37
CA ILE A 749 6.33 17.69 2.10
C ILE A 749 7.41 17.66 1.02
N PHE A 750 8.63 18.11 1.37
CA PHE A 750 9.75 18.20 0.43
C PHE A 750 10.11 16.85 -0.21
N GLY A 751 10.11 15.77 0.57
CA GLY A 751 10.51 14.42 0.13
C GLY A 751 9.67 13.83 -1.03
N THR A 752 8.56 14.47 -1.40
CA THR A 752 7.76 14.05 -2.57
C THR A 752 8.41 14.42 -3.91
N ASN A 753 9.31 15.41 -3.94
CA ASN A 753 10.15 15.72 -5.11
C ASN A 753 11.44 16.46 -4.69
N PRO A 754 12.49 15.72 -4.33
CA PRO A 754 13.78 16.30 -3.99
C PRO A 754 14.49 16.79 -5.25
N GLU A 755 15.22 17.90 -5.14
CA GLU A 755 15.81 18.64 -6.26
C GLU A 755 17.00 17.94 -6.94
N ASN A 756 16.73 16.81 -7.60
CA ASN A 756 17.74 15.98 -8.22
C ASN A 756 17.54 15.81 -9.73
N GLY A 757 16.54 16.47 -10.33
CA GLY A 757 16.23 16.37 -11.76
C GLY A 757 15.80 14.96 -12.18
N TYR A 758 15.21 14.18 -11.28
CA TYR A 758 14.62 12.88 -11.59
C TYR A 758 13.22 13.08 -12.19
N ILE A 759 13.15 12.92 -13.51
CA ILE A 759 11.95 13.21 -14.30
C ILE A 759 10.89 12.11 -14.29
N PHE A 760 11.19 10.93 -13.73
CA PHE A 760 10.24 9.82 -13.70
C PHE A 760 9.33 9.87 -12.47
N LEU A 761 8.17 9.24 -12.56
CA LEU A 761 7.26 9.08 -11.43
C LEU A 761 7.94 8.38 -10.26
N MET A 762 7.68 8.87 -9.04
CA MET A 762 7.91 8.13 -7.81
C MET A 762 6.67 8.23 -6.94
N PRO A 763 5.92 7.13 -6.76
CA PRO A 763 4.64 7.20 -6.08
C PRO A 763 4.75 7.71 -4.63
N ASN A 764 5.79 7.30 -3.89
CA ASN A 764 6.06 7.73 -2.51
C ASN A 764 4.88 7.50 -1.57
N LEU A 765 4.13 6.41 -1.76
CA LEU A 765 2.85 6.18 -1.09
C LEU A 765 3.00 6.11 0.42
N SER A 766 4.01 5.38 0.90
CA SER A 766 4.29 5.23 2.33
C SER A 766 4.64 6.56 3.02
N LEU A 767 5.49 7.38 2.39
CA LEU A 767 5.85 8.70 2.91
C LEU A 767 4.60 9.59 3.01
N ILE A 768 3.79 9.62 1.96
CA ILE A 768 2.59 10.46 1.92
C ILE A 768 1.57 10.00 2.96
N SER A 769 1.36 8.68 3.11
CA SER A 769 0.46 8.09 4.10
C SER A 769 0.90 8.47 5.52
N GLU A 770 2.18 8.28 5.85
CA GLU A 770 2.75 8.65 7.15
C GLU A 770 2.51 10.14 7.47
N VAL A 771 2.83 11.02 6.52
CA VAL A 771 2.63 12.46 6.69
C VAL A 771 1.15 12.82 6.83
N SER A 772 0.26 12.14 6.12
CA SER A 772 -1.19 12.39 6.19
C SER A 772 -1.76 11.99 7.56
N HIS A 773 -1.37 10.84 8.11
CA HIS A 773 -1.74 10.44 9.46
C HIS A 773 -1.18 11.38 10.51
N MET A 774 0.10 11.75 10.39
CA MET A 774 0.76 12.68 11.30
C MET A 774 0.09 14.05 11.30
N ALA A 775 -0.29 14.58 10.12
CA ALA A 775 -1.01 15.84 10.01
C ALA A 775 -2.32 15.81 10.80
N VAL A 776 -3.10 14.72 10.71
CA VAL A 776 -4.34 14.56 11.49
C VAL A 776 -4.06 14.39 12.98
N GLU A 777 -3.12 13.52 13.36
CA GLU A 777 -2.78 13.24 14.77
C GLU A 777 -2.30 14.51 15.49
N LYS A 778 -1.40 15.27 14.86
CA LYS A 778 -0.84 16.50 15.40
C LYS A 778 -1.75 17.70 15.18
N GLY A 779 -2.85 17.55 14.45
CA GLY A 779 -3.80 18.60 14.07
C GLY A 779 -3.16 19.74 13.28
N ILE A 780 -2.32 19.40 12.29
CA ILE A 780 -1.79 20.35 11.32
C ILE A 780 -2.92 20.77 10.38
N ASP A 781 -3.09 22.08 10.18
CA ASP A 781 -4.23 22.62 9.43
C ASP A 781 -4.09 22.38 7.91
N SER A 782 -2.85 22.43 7.41
CA SER A 782 -2.57 22.31 5.98
C SER A 782 -1.35 21.47 5.63
N ALA A 783 -1.35 20.88 4.44
CA ALA A 783 -0.19 20.16 3.92
C ALA A 783 -0.06 20.32 2.41
N PHE A 784 1.18 20.42 1.91
CA PHE A 784 1.43 20.54 0.48
C PHE A 784 2.76 19.92 0.05
N GLY A 785 2.76 19.32 -1.15
CA GLY A 785 3.94 18.67 -1.73
C GLY A 785 4.73 19.59 -2.65
N HIS A 786 6.04 19.34 -2.77
CA HIS A 786 6.93 20.04 -3.70
C HIS A 786 6.91 19.40 -5.09
N ARG A 787 6.94 20.18 -6.18
CA ARG A 787 7.16 19.69 -7.54
C ARG A 787 8.08 20.57 -8.37
N LEU A 788 9.07 19.92 -8.96
CA LEU A 788 9.78 20.39 -10.14
C LEU A 788 9.11 19.83 -11.39
N GLU A 789 9.11 18.51 -11.53
CA GLU A 789 8.61 17.80 -12.71
C GLU A 789 7.10 17.56 -12.66
N ALA A 790 6.35 18.64 -12.49
CA ALA A 790 4.90 18.66 -12.28
C ALA A 790 4.14 17.70 -13.20
N TRP A 791 4.44 17.69 -14.52
CA TRP A 791 3.71 16.86 -15.47
C TRP A 791 3.88 15.35 -15.25
N THR A 792 5.13 14.89 -15.13
CA THR A 792 5.42 13.45 -14.98
C THR A 792 5.23 12.94 -13.55
N ARG A 793 5.09 13.87 -12.59
CA ARG A 793 4.87 13.60 -11.17
C ARG A 793 3.42 13.76 -10.72
N TYR A 794 2.52 14.17 -11.62
CA TYR A 794 1.11 14.31 -11.28
C TYR A 794 0.48 13.06 -10.62
N PRO A 795 0.82 11.80 -10.99
CA PRO A 795 0.26 10.65 -10.26
C PRO A 795 0.59 10.68 -8.76
N SER A 796 1.79 11.12 -8.36
CA SER A 796 2.15 11.34 -6.94
C SER A 796 1.31 12.45 -6.29
N THR A 797 0.95 13.48 -7.06
CA THR A 797 0.05 14.57 -6.63
C THR A 797 -1.36 14.07 -6.40
N PHE A 798 -1.85 13.23 -7.30
CA PHE A 798 -3.13 12.55 -7.12
C PHE A 798 -3.12 11.72 -5.84
N PHE A 799 -2.09 10.89 -5.62
CA PHE A 799 -2.00 10.06 -4.41
C PHE A 799 -1.95 10.90 -3.14
N MET A 800 -1.17 11.99 -3.15
CA MET A 800 -1.08 12.95 -2.06
C MET A 800 -2.43 13.57 -1.73
N GLY A 801 -3.16 14.07 -2.72
CA GLY A 801 -4.46 14.68 -2.48
C GLY A 801 -5.50 13.68 -1.96
N GLN A 802 -5.49 12.43 -2.43
CA GLN A 802 -6.38 11.38 -1.91
C GLN A 802 -6.04 10.98 -0.46
N LEU A 803 -4.76 10.83 -0.13
CA LEU A 803 -4.32 10.44 1.22
C LEU A 803 -4.47 11.58 2.24
N LEU A 804 -4.28 12.84 1.84
CA LEU A 804 -4.60 13.99 2.69
C LEU A 804 -6.11 14.18 2.88
N TRP A 805 -6.91 13.71 1.92
CA TRP A 805 -8.37 13.66 2.07
C TRP A 805 -8.79 12.56 3.05
N SER A 806 -8.28 11.35 2.87
CA SER A 806 -8.60 10.17 3.69
C SER A 806 -7.32 9.39 4.05
N PRO A 807 -6.66 9.73 5.18
CA PRO A 807 -5.41 9.07 5.59
C PRO A 807 -5.55 7.56 5.77
N GLU A 808 -6.74 7.09 6.16
CA GLU A 808 -7.04 5.67 6.35
C GLU A 808 -7.22 4.89 5.03
N ALA A 809 -7.15 5.54 3.87
CA ALA A 809 -7.27 4.86 2.59
C ALA A 809 -6.03 4.01 2.30
N THR A 810 -6.24 2.78 1.84
CA THR A 810 -5.10 1.91 1.49
C THR A 810 -4.42 2.38 0.20
N HIS A 811 -3.14 2.04 0.06
CA HIS A 811 -2.37 2.35 -1.15
C HIS A 811 -3.02 1.76 -2.40
N GLU A 812 -3.51 0.51 -2.33
CA GLU A 812 -4.20 -0.16 -3.42
C GLU A 812 -5.47 0.58 -3.82
N HIS A 813 -6.24 1.07 -2.85
CA HIS A 813 -7.46 1.82 -3.14
C HIS A 813 -7.14 3.12 -3.90
N VAL A 814 -6.18 3.90 -3.41
CA VAL A 814 -5.78 5.19 -4.00
C VAL A 814 -5.17 5.01 -5.40
N VAL A 815 -4.28 4.02 -5.56
CA VAL A 815 -3.66 3.71 -6.85
C VAL A 815 -4.68 3.16 -7.84
N ASN A 816 -5.57 2.25 -7.42
CA ASN A 816 -6.61 1.72 -8.28
C ASN A 816 -7.58 2.81 -8.73
N ARG A 817 -7.87 3.80 -7.87
CA ARG A 817 -8.73 4.95 -8.22
C ARG A 817 -8.09 5.80 -9.33
N PHE A 818 -6.79 6.07 -9.24
CA PHE A 818 -6.03 6.73 -10.32
C PHE A 818 -6.04 5.89 -11.60
N ALA A 819 -5.65 4.62 -11.51
CA ALA A 819 -5.58 3.72 -12.66
C ALA A 819 -6.95 3.59 -13.36
N SER A 820 -8.01 3.43 -12.59
CA SER A 820 -9.40 3.37 -13.06
C SER A 820 -9.83 4.64 -13.80
N TRP A 821 -9.33 5.81 -13.40
CA TRP A 821 -9.61 7.07 -14.09
C TRP A 821 -8.82 7.18 -15.39
N VAL A 822 -7.53 6.82 -15.38
CA VAL A 822 -6.66 6.87 -16.57
C VAL A 822 -7.16 5.93 -17.66
N THR A 823 -7.48 4.69 -17.29
CA THR A 823 -7.85 3.67 -18.27
C THR A 823 -9.32 3.74 -18.67
N ALA A 824 -10.20 4.21 -17.79
CA ALA A 824 -11.65 4.09 -17.88
C ALA A 824 -12.16 2.65 -18.14
N ASP A 825 -11.27 1.65 -18.01
CA ASP A 825 -11.51 0.23 -18.25
C ASP A 825 -11.06 -0.57 -17.02
N PRO A 826 -11.95 -1.39 -16.42
CA PRO A 826 -11.64 -2.12 -15.19
C PRO A 826 -10.47 -3.11 -15.30
N GLU A 827 -10.28 -3.77 -16.44
CA GLU A 827 -9.22 -4.77 -16.60
C GLU A 827 -7.85 -4.10 -16.72
N SER A 828 -7.75 -3.08 -17.59
CA SER A 828 -6.55 -2.25 -17.71
C SER A 828 -6.24 -1.50 -16.40
N ALA A 829 -7.26 -1.10 -15.64
CA ALA A 829 -7.08 -0.45 -14.35
C ALA A 829 -6.35 -1.34 -13.35
N ILE A 830 -6.70 -2.64 -13.29
CA ILE A 830 -6.04 -3.61 -12.40
C ILE A 830 -4.56 -3.72 -12.77
N LYS A 831 -4.26 -3.88 -14.07
CA LYS A 831 -2.88 -4.01 -14.59
C LYS A 831 -2.04 -2.76 -14.29
N LEU A 832 -2.57 -1.57 -14.56
CA LEU A 832 -1.88 -0.31 -14.27
C LEU A 832 -1.71 -0.10 -12.77
N SER A 833 -2.70 -0.47 -11.96
CA SER A 833 -2.60 -0.38 -10.50
C SER A 833 -1.48 -1.27 -9.96
N GLU A 834 -1.40 -2.52 -10.41
CA GLU A 834 -0.32 -3.44 -10.04
C GLU A 834 1.05 -2.88 -10.47
N ALA A 835 1.17 -2.35 -11.69
CA ALA A 835 2.40 -1.75 -12.19
C ALA A 835 2.89 -0.56 -11.32
N ILE A 836 1.98 0.30 -10.87
CA ILE A 836 2.32 1.46 -10.02
C ILE A 836 2.71 1.02 -8.60
N LEU A 837 2.04 0.02 -8.03
CA LEU A 837 2.42 -0.52 -6.71
C LEU A 837 3.81 -1.17 -6.77
N LEU A 838 4.10 -1.90 -7.85
CA LEU A 838 5.44 -2.45 -8.11
C LEU A 838 6.48 -1.34 -8.32
N LEU A 839 6.12 -0.23 -8.97
CA LEU A 839 6.98 0.95 -9.10
C LEU A 839 7.28 1.60 -7.74
N ASP A 840 6.30 1.73 -6.85
CA ASP A 840 6.53 2.25 -5.48
C ASP A 840 7.53 1.36 -4.75
N LYS A 841 7.35 0.03 -4.80
CA LYS A 841 8.31 -0.94 -4.25
C LYS A 841 9.70 -0.82 -4.88
N PHE A 842 9.78 -0.75 -6.21
CA PHE A 842 11.04 -0.64 -6.96
C PHE A 842 11.82 0.63 -6.59
N THR A 843 11.12 1.77 -6.45
CA THR A 843 11.76 3.04 -6.12
C THR A 843 12.10 3.15 -4.63
N TYR A 844 11.31 2.51 -3.76
CA TYR A 844 11.50 2.53 -2.30
C TYR A 844 12.57 1.54 -1.82
N GLU A 845 12.46 0.27 -2.20
CA GLU A 845 13.34 -0.80 -1.71
C GLU A 845 14.64 -0.92 -2.52
N GLY A 846 14.58 -0.51 -3.79
CA GLY A 846 15.67 -0.56 -4.75
C GLY A 846 15.31 -1.32 -6.02
N ALA A 847 16.07 -1.05 -7.07
CA ALA A 847 15.88 -1.63 -8.38
C ALA A 847 16.05 -3.15 -8.34
N ASP A 848 15.07 -3.86 -8.91
CA ASP A 848 15.06 -5.31 -9.04
C ASP A 848 14.67 -5.70 -10.47
N GLN A 849 15.34 -6.71 -11.03
CA GLN A 849 15.13 -7.12 -12.42
C GLN A 849 13.72 -7.70 -12.65
N GLN A 850 13.24 -8.56 -11.76
CA GLN A 850 11.95 -9.24 -11.94
C GLN A 850 10.80 -8.25 -11.78
N ILE A 851 10.86 -7.39 -10.75
CA ILE A 851 9.91 -6.30 -10.56
C ILE A 851 9.91 -5.38 -11.78
N GLY A 852 11.11 -5.01 -12.27
CA GLY A 852 11.27 -4.14 -13.42
C GLY A 852 10.67 -4.70 -14.70
N LEU A 853 10.82 -5.99 -14.97
CA LEU A 853 10.18 -6.66 -16.13
C LEU A 853 8.66 -6.69 -15.95
N ARG A 854 8.16 -7.16 -14.80
CA ARG A 854 6.73 -7.28 -14.53
C ARG A 854 5.99 -5.95 -14.63
N MET A 855 6.51 -4.89 -14.02
CA MET A 855 5.86 -3.57 -14.06
C MET A 855 5.83 -2.99 -15.48
N SER A 856 6.85 -3.26 -16.29
CA SER A 856 6.88 -2.82 -17.69
C SER A 856 5.86 -3.57 -18.54
N ASP A 857 5.73 -4.89 -18.37
CA ASP A 857 4.80 -5.71 -19.14
C ASP A 857 3.35 -5.34 -18.81
N LEU A 858 3.03 -5.22 -17.52
CA LEU A 858 1.72 -4.78 -17.04
C LEU A 858 1.32 -3.41 -17.56
N ALA A 859 2.24 -2.45 -17.57
CA ALA A 859 1.95 -1.11 -18.08
C ALA A 859 1.73 -1.10 -19.59
N PHE A 860 2.50 -1.91 -20.33
CA PHE A 860 2.27 -2.09 -21.76
C PHE A 860 0.89 -2.72 -22.02
N GLU A 861 0.54 -3.78 -21.31
CA GLU A 861 -0.78 -4.42 -21.43
C GLU A 861 -1.93 -3.49 -21.02
N ALA A 862 -1.76 -2.68 -19.97
CA ALA A 862 -2.78 -1.75 -19.51
C ALA A 862 -3.08 -0.66 -20.56
N PHE A 863 -2.05 -0.20 -21.28
CA PHE A 863 -2.18 0.83 -22.31
C PHE A 863 -2.41 0.24 -23.71
N ASP A 864 -2.28 -1.08 -23.91
CA ASP A 864 -2.56 -1.71 -25.21
C ASP A 864 -4.01 -1.43 -25.58
N ARG A 865 -4.19 -0.71 -26.69
CA ARG A 865 -5.51 -0.37 -27.29
C ARG A 865 -6.37 0.62 -26.48
N LEU A 866 -5.81 1.35 -25.52
CA LEU A 866 -6.53 2.46 -24.90
C LEU A 866 -6.59 3.67 -25.82
N ASP A 867 -7.80 4.17 -26.07
CA ASP A 867 -8.07 5.35 -26.89
C ASP A 867 -8.61 6.55 -26.09
N THR A 868 -8.62 6.45 -24.75
CA THR A 868 -9.20 7.49 -23.90
C THR A 868 -8.35 8.75 -23.90
N PRO A 869 -8.96 9.96 -23.85
CA PRO A 869 -8.20 11.20 -23.71
C PRO A 869 -7.29 11.21 -22.48
N GLN A 870 -7.72 10.57 -21.39
CA GLN A 870 -6.94 10.46 -20.15
C GLN A 870 -5.68 9.63 -20.36
N ALA A 871 -5.75 8.49 -21.04
CA ALA A 871 -4.58 7.67 -21.34
C ALA A 871 -3.54 8.43 -22.17
N GLN A 872 -3.96 9.33 -23.07
CA GLN A 872 -3.04 10.17 -23.85
C GLN A 872 -2.23 11.14 -22.99
N LEU A 873 -2.78 11.62 -21.87
CA LEU A 873 -2.05 12.48 -20.92
C LEU A 873 -0.91 11.75 -20.20
N PHE A 874 -1.07 10.43 -20.06
CA PHE A 874 -0.15 9.55 -19.36
C PHE A 874 0.58 8.59 -20.31
N GLU A 875 0.67 8.92 -21.60
CA GLU A 875 1.34 8.09 -22.63
C GLU A 875 2.79 7.73 -22.28
N TYR A 876 3.42 8.55 -21.45
CA TYR A 876 4.79 8.34 -21.01
C TYR A 876 4.96 7.19 -20.01
N ILE A 877 3.91 6.71 -19.34
CA ILE A 877 4.02 5.70 -18.27
C ILE A 877 4.63 4.38 -18.78
N PRO A 878 4.15 3.76 -19.88
CA PRO A 878 4.76 2.55 -20.42
C PRO A 878 6.24 2.73 -20.80
N SER A 879 6.57 3.85 -21.46
CA SER A 879 7.94 4.19 -21.88
C SER A 879 8.88 4.37 -20.67
N MET A 880 8.40 5.08 -19.64
CA MET A 880 9.11 5.26 -18.37
C MET A 880 9.37 3.93 -17.66
N LEU A 881 8.34 3.08 -17.51
CA LEU A 881 8.48 1.79 -16.85
C LEU A 881 9.38 0.84 -17.63
N LYS A 882 9.38 0.92 -18.96
CA LYS A 882 10.35 0.21 -19.80
C LYS A 882 11.78 0.69 -19.54
N ALA A 883 11.99 2.01 -19.44
CA ALA A 883 13.30 2.57 -19.12
C ALA A 883 13.79 2.13 -17.73
N LEU A 884 12.91 2.10 -16.72
CA LEU A 884 13.22 1.60 -15.38
C LEU A 884 13.49 0.09 -15.34
N SER A 885 12.79 -0.70 -16.17
CA SER A 885 13.06 -2.13 -16.36
C SER A 885 14.49 -2.40 -16.82
N VAL A 886 15.03 -1.54 -17.70
CA VAL A 886 16.42 -1.60 -18.15
C VAL A 886 17.39 -1.32 -16.99
N ILE A 887 17.06 -0.36 -16.11
CA ILE A 887 17.85 -0.12 -14.89
C ILE A 887 17.84 -1.36 -13.98
N GLY A 888 16.67 -1.96 -13.74
CA GLY A 888 16.55 -3.21 -12.95
C GLY A 888 17.38 -4.35 -13.55
N SER A 889 17.37 -4.50 -14.87
CA SER A 889 18.17 -5.51 -15.58
C SER A 889 19.68 -5.25 -15.56
N SER A 890 20.12 -4.05 -15.18
CA SER A 890 21.53 -3.69 -15.05
C SER A 890 22.10 -3.90 -13.64
N VAL A 891 21.27 -4.30 -12.68
CA VAL A 891 21.69 -4.55 -11.29
C VAL A 891 22.69 -5.72 -11.27
N GLY A 892 23.82 -5.54 -10.59
CA GLY A 892 24.90 -6.55 -10.54
C GLY A 892 25.71 -6.70 -11.85
N VAL A 893 25.44 -5.89 -12.87
CA VAL A 893 26.20 -5.87 -14.12
C VAL A 893 27.29 -4.80 -14.05
N ASP A 894 28.55 -5.22 -14.04
CA ASP A 894 29.72 -4.33 -14.06
C ASP A 894 30.47 -4.35 -15.40
N ASP A 895 30.08 -5.21 -16.34
CA ASP A 895 30.68 -5.26 -17.66
C ASP A 895 30.30 -4.02 -18.51
N ASN A 896 31.32 -3.28 -18.95
CA ASN A 896 31.14 -2.03 -19.70
C ASN A 896 30.37 -2.21 -21.03
N SER A 897 30.51 -3.37 -21.70
CA SER A 897 29.81 -3.61 -22.97
C SER A 897 28.33 -3.85 -22.73
N CYS A 898 27.98 -4.59 -21.68
CA CYS A 898 26.59 -4.78 -21.25
C CYS A 898 25.94 -3.47 -20.79
N LEU A 899 26.66 -2.63 -20.03
CA LEU A 899 26.16 -1.32 -19.62
C LEU A 899 25.95 -0.38 -20.81
N THR A 900 26.80 -0.45 -21.83
CA THR A 900 26.62 0.32 -23.06
C THR A 900 25.34 -0.11 -23.80
N ALA A 901 25.07 -1.41 -23.89
CA ALA A 901 23.83 -1.92 -24.47
C ALA A 901 22.59 -1.49 -23.65
N ALA A 902 22.68 -1.49 -22.32
CA ALA A 902 21.61 -1.01 -21.45
C ALA A 902 21.31 0.49 -21.68
N VAL A 903 22.33 1.33 -21.87
CA VAL A 903 22.13 2.75 -22.20
C VAL A 903 21.38 2.92 -23.53
N GLU A 904 21.65 2.10 -24.54
CA GLU A 904 20.91 2.14 -25.81
C GLU A 904 19.46 1.69 -25.64
N MET A 905 19.20 0.61 -24.90
CA MET A 905 17.82 0.17 -24.59
C MET A 905 17.05 1.22 -23.79
N PHE A 906 17.71 1.89 -22.83
CA PHE A 906 17.15 2.99 -22.07
C PHE A 906 16.82 4.18 -22.98
N ARG A 907 17.73 4.52 -23.91
CA ARG A 907 17.51 5.57 -24.91
C ARG A 907 16.30 5.27 -25.78
N ASP A 908 16.19 4.05 -26.29
CA ASP A 908 15.07 3.64 -27.15
C ASP A 908 13.73 3.70 -26.40
N ALA A 909 13.72 3.36 -25.10
CA ALA A 909 12.54 3.52 -24.25
C ALA A 909 12.15 5.00 -24.04
N LEU A 910 13.11 5.93 -23.91
CA LEU A 910 12.78 7.36 -23.85
C LEU A 910 12.20 7.86 -25.17
N ARG A 911 12.72 7.39 -26.30
CA ARG A 911 12.30 7.81 -27.65
C ARG A 911 10.85 7.42 -27.97
N SER A 912 10.32 6.37 -27.34
CA SER A 912 8.95 5.91 -27.61
C SER A 912 7.84 6.79 -27.04
N SER A 913 8.16 7.83 -26.25
CA SER A 913 7.19 8.77 -25.69
C SER A 913 7.47 10.20 -26.17
N ALA A 914 6.41 10.93 -26.52
CA ALA A 914 6.53 12.34 -26.89
C ALA A 914 7.06 13.17 -25.71
N THR A 915 6.56 12.89 -24.51
CA THR A 915 6.94 13.57 -23.25
C THR A 915 8.42 13.32 -22.89
N LEU A 916 8.93 12.12 -23.11
CA LEU A 916 10.29 11.72 -22.69
C LEU A 916 11.35 11.85 -23.78
N SER A 917 10.95 11.90 -25.06
CA SER A 917 11.88 12.04 -26.19
C SER A 917 12.85 13.24 -26.11
N PRO A 918 12.52 14.41 -25.51
CA PRO A 918 13.48 15.50 -25.36
C PRO A 918 14.74 15.14 -24.56
N PHE A 919 14.66 14.08 -23.74
CA PHE A 919 15.76 13.64 -22.88
C PHE A 919 16.65 12.57 -23.52
N GLU A 920 16.35 12.14 -24.74
CA GLU A 920 17.11 11.11 -25.48
C GLU A 920 18.60 11.48 -25.59
N ALA A 921 18.90 12.74 -25.89
CA ALA A 921 20.28 13.21 -26.04
C ALA A 921 21.11 13.08 -24.75
N ASN A 922 20.44 13.07 -23.59
CA ASN A 922 21.06 12.95 -22.26
C ASN A 922 20.88 11.54 -21.67
N SER A 923 20.44 10.56 -22.45
CA SER A 923 20.06 9.22 -21.95
C SER A 923 21.17 8.55 -21.14
N LYS A 924 22.43 8.69 -21.54
CA LYS A 924 23.58 8.13 -20.82
C LYS A 924 23.71 8.71 -19.42
N TYR A 925 23.68 10.04 -19.31
CA TYR A 925 23.79 10.72 -18.02
C TYR A 925 22.62 10.36 -17.10
N LEU A 926 21.39 10.36 -17.64
CA LEU A 926 20.20 9.99 -16.88
C LEU A 926 20.25 8.53 -16.43
N PHE A 927 20.63 7.60 -17.30
CA PHE A 927 20.79 6.19 -16.95
C PHE A 927 21.80 6.01 -15.82
N GLU A 928 22.99 6.59 -15.92
CA GLU A 928 24.03 6.49 -14.89
C GLU A 928 23.57 7.08 -13.55
N LYS A 929 22.95 8.27 -13.59
CA LYS A 929 22.43 8.96 -12.40
C LYS A 929 21.31 8.15 -11.73
N TYR A 930 20.32 7.73 -12.50
CA TYR A 930 19.15 7.01 -11.98
C TYR A 930 19.53 5.61 -11.51
N ARG A 931 20.41 4.91 -12.22
CA ARG A 931 20.93 3.61 -11.77
C ARG A 931 21.65 3.72 -10.43
N GLY A 932 22.52 4.73 -10.26
CA GLY A 932 23.25 4.94 -9.01
C GLY A 932 22.33 5.19 -7.80
N PHE A 933 21.23 5.90 -8.02
CA PHE A 933 20.20 6.15 -7.02
C PHE A 933 19.31 4.92 -6.76
N LEU A 934 18.71 4.36 -7.81
CA LEU A 934 17.67 3.34 -7.72
C LEU A 934 18.20 1.99 -7.25
N ILE A 935 19.47 1.62 -7.50
CA ILE A 935 20.04 0.36 -6.97
C ILE A 935 19.92 0.28 -5.44
N LYS A 936 19.99 1.42 -4.74
CA LYS A 936 19.87 1.46 -3.27
C LYS A 936 18.42 1.55 -2.80
N GLY A 937 17.55 2.17 -3.61
CA GLY A 937 16.21 2.59 -3.21
C GLY A 937 16.22 3.81 -2.29
N SER A 938 15.12 4.55 -2.26
CA SER A 938 14.98 5.74 -1.40
C SER A 938 15.00 5.40 0.10
N ARG A 939 14.67 4.17 0.50
CA ARG A 939 14.73 3.73 1.90
C ARG A 939 16.15 3.72 2.46
N LYS A 940 17.14 3.25 1.69
CA LYS A 940 18.54 3.10 2.15
C LYS A 940 19.39 4.34 1.85
N SER A 941 18.93 5.16 0.93
CA SER A 941 19.54 6.42 0.57
C SER A 941 18.43 7.46 0.46
N PRO A 942 17.87 7.92 1.60
CA PRO A 942 16.92 9.01 1.60
C PRO A 942 17.55 10.20 0.88
N PHE A 943 16.69 10.91 0.16
CA PHE A 943 17.07 11.94 -0.79
C PHE A 943 17.88 13.10 -0.21
#